data_AF-A0A7D9J2G8-F1
#
_entry.id   AF-A0A7D9J2G8-F1
#
_cell.length_a   1.000
_cell.length_b   1.000
_cell.length_c   1.000
_cell.angle_alpha   90.00
_cell.angle_beta   90.00
_cell.angle_gamma   90.00
#
_symmetry.space_group_name_H-M   'P 1'
#
loop_
_entity.id
_entity.type
_entity.pdbx_description
1 polymer ?
#
loop_
_entity_poly.entity_id
_entity_poly.type
_entity_poly.pdbx_seq_one_letter_code
_entity_poly.pdbx_strand_id
1 'polypeptide(L)'
;MYLNLYGHIFPGGAYKVPQSIFDLLADEGIEIPEDLKYFPYRATFDFECYFKHTSNHSRNTEKLTWQAEHIPLSVSVCSNVPGYTEPKCFVSSGDTSKMIQEFVEYLVKISQESYVLLLDLFADVFRQIEERVNQVGENAEIMEVAAGEDNEQNTEEQMIEEMVGCLMGLNSKEREVSDGEVVGEQVNESEAEKTHPLEKLVEKLELYLIELPVIGFNSDKYDINAAKNPFFSYLVKHEQVKFVIKRNNNHMCLKTQHLKFLDITNYLAPGFSYEQFLKAYECSQTKGYFPYEWVDSLGKLNNPTLPPRETFHSNLSGTDITEDQYRYCERVWNEQNMTTFRDFLVWYNNLDVVPFLEAVQKMSNFWQERNIDMFKDGVSVPGLTMKYLFSNIPGTYFSLFSDKDKDMYYTMKDNNVGGPSIIFNRYHEKGKTSIRKEEMRAKGKESKPCKNVVGYDANALYLWAIMQNMPTGQYTRRLEEDGFKIRWSGKMAIEWLEWEAYQRRIQIRHEYNNAEKRIGARRLPVDGFHAESQTVFQFHGLTVLYFILLGCYWHGHNCQLNEGKEVNEKRDKPMKELLEETKRNSAYITKQGFNLVECWECEWRDMKKRNSALQRFIATHLRRPLDKVKTMTKQSIINAVKNDKLFGCVECDIHVPESLREYFKEMCPIFKNTEIRREDIGEFMKSYAEENNIMPRPRRSLIGSMIGKKIMLATPLLKWYLEHGLEVTHVYQIVEYTPKPCFKPFGDAVSDARRAGDADPSKAIIADTMKLSGIGEF
;
A
#
# COMPACT_ATOMS: atom_id res chain seq x y z
N MET A 1 10.66 -3.40 4.58
CA MET A 1 11.95 -3.07 3.91
C MET A 1 12.16 -3.93 2.64
N TYR A 2 11.37 -3.71 1.58
CA TYR A 2 11.54 -4.32 0.23
C TYR A 2 10.83 -3.43 -0.81
N LEU A 3 11.31 -2.21 -0.98
CA LEU A 3 10.88 -1.28 -2.04
C LEU A 3 12.08 -0.84 -2.91
N ASN A 4 13.20 -1.57 -2.90
CA ASN A 4 14.47 -1.10 -3.48
C ASN A 4 14.80 -1.64 -4.88
N LEU A 5 13.82 -2.09 -5.67
CA LEU A 5 14.06 -2.56 -7.05
C LEU A 5 13.32 -1.79 -8.16
N TYR A 6 12.65 -0.69 -7.81
CA TYR A 6 12.28 0.34 -8.79
C TYR A 6 12.89 1.66 -8.31
N GLY A 7 13.51 2.42 -9.23
CA GLY A 7 13.97 3.77 -8.89
C GLY A 7 12.82 4.51 -8.22
N HIS A 8 13.02 4.98 -6.98
CA HIS A 8 11.95 5.63 -6.21
C HIS A 8 11.58 6.93 -6.91
N ILE A 9 10.51 6.88 -7.70
CA ILE A 9 9.93 8.07 -8.31
C ILE A 9 9.34 8.92 -7.18
N PHE A 10 9.69 10.20 -7.16
CA PHE A 10 9.09 11.15 -6.25
C PHE A 10 7.59 11.24 -6.53
N PRO A 11 6.70 10.87 -5.58
CA PRO A 11 5.28 10.73 -5.87
C PRO A 11 4.55 12.07 -6.08
N GLY A 12 4.99 13.14 -5.42
CA GLY A 12 4.39 14.48 -5.53
C GLY A 12 2.91 14.60 -5.10
N GLY A 13 2.41 15.82 -4.91
CA GLY A 13 0.97 16.10 -4.82
C GLY A 13 0.31 15.76 -3.47
N ALA A 14 -0.64 14.82 -3.48
CA ALA A 14 -1.40 14.41 -2.29
C ALA A 14 -1.56 12.90 -2.27
N TYR A 15 -1.66 12.32 -1.08
CA TYR A 15 -1.99 10.89 -0.96
C TYR A 15 -3.40 10.64 -1.49
N LYS A 16 -3.54 9.68 -2.40
CA LYS A 16 -4.81 9.31 -3.02
C LYS A 16 -5.09 7.84 -2.72
N VAL A 17 -6.28 7.57 -2.21
CA VAL A 17 -6.76 6.18 -2.11
C VAL A 17 -7.11 5.73 -3.52
N PRO A 18 -6.60 4.57 -4.00
CA PRO A 18 -6.99 4.05 -5.30
C PRO A 18 -8.51 3.84 -5.36
N GLN A 19 -9.15 4.41 -6.38
CA GLN A 19 -10.58 4.21 -6.62
C GLN A 19 -10.84 2.81 -7.17
N SER A 20 -11.87 2.14 -6.65
CA SER A 20 -12.41 0.92 -7.23
C SER A 20 -13.20 1.22 -8.51
N ILE A 21 -13.53 0.19 -9.29
CA ILE A 21 -14.42 0.35 -10.45
C ILE A 21 -15.79 0.88 -10.01
N PHE A 22 -16.29 0.49 -8.83
CA PHE A 22 -17.57 0.95 -8.30
C PHE A 22 -17.53 2.42 -7.88
N ASP A 23 -16.42 2.91 -7.35
CA ASP A 23 -16.23 4.34 -7.08
C ASP A 23 -16.27 5.16 -8.38
N LEU A 24 -15.67 4.61 -9.44
CA LEU A 24 -15.67 5.25 -10.76
C LEU A 24 -17.06 5.24 -11.41
N LEU A 25 -17.85 4.18 -11.23
CA LEU A 25 -19.23 4.10 -11.71
C LEU A 25 -20.16 5.05 -10.92
N ALA A 26 -20.02 5.09 -9.60
CA ALA A 26 -20.78 6.01 -8.75
C ALA A 26 -20.50 7.49 -9.10
N ASP A 27 -19.26 7.81 -9.47
CA ASP A 27 -18.87 9.13 -9.95
C ASP A 27 -19.57 9.57 -11.25
N GLU A 28 -20.16 8.62 -11.99
CA GLU A 28 -20.93 8.86 -13.22
C GLU A 28 -22.45 8.79 -12.97
N GLY A 29 -22.85 8.62 -11.70
CA GLY A 29 -24.25 8.55 -11.26
C GLY A 29 -24.86 7.16 -11.37
N ILE A 30 -24.04 6.10 -11.53
CA ILE A 30 -24.51 4.72 -11.64
C ILE A 30 -24.53 4.09 -10.26
N GLU A 31 -25.71 3.65 -9.82
CA GLU A 31 -25.89 3.06 -8.50
C GLU A 31 -25.54 1.57 -8.53
N ILE A 32 -24.66 1.15 -7.59
CA ILE A 32 -24.24 -0.24 -7.43
C ILE A 32 -24.84 -0.77 -6.12
N PRO A 33 -25.71 -1.80 -6.19
CA PRO A 33 -26.18 -2.51 -5.01
C PRO A 33 -25.03 -2.97 -4.10
N GLU A 34 -25.19 -2.86 -2.79
CA GLU A 34 -24.12 -3.13 -1.83
C GLU A 34 -23.61 -4.58 -1.90
N ASP A 35 -24.51 -5.53 -2.16
CA ASP A 35 -24.20 -6.95 -2.34
C ASP A 35 -23.36 -7.23 -3.59
N LEU A 36 -23.43 -6.38 -4.61
CA LEU A 36 -22.64 -6.50 -5.84
C LEU A 36 -21.23 -5.90 -5.73
N LYS A 37 -20.92 -5.16 -4.66
CA LYS A 37 -19.60 -4.55 -4.48
C LYS A 37 -18.49 -5.54 -4.11
N TYR A 38 -18.85 -6.79 -3.82
CA TYR A 38 -17.91 -7.83 -3.40
C TYR A 38 -17.94 -9.00 -4.37
N PHE A 39 -16.77 -9.37 -4.91
CA PHE A 39 -16.66 -10.46 -5.85
C PHE A 39 -17.01 -11.80 -5.17
N PRO A 40 -18.06 -12.51 -5.63
CA PRO A 40 -18.59 -13.67 -4.90
C PRO A 40 -17.78 -14.94 -5.15
N TYR A 41 -17.15 -15.07 -6.32
CA TYR A 41 -16.57 -16.33 -6.79
C TYR A 41 -15.06 -16.45 -6.54
N ARG A 42 -14.58 -17.67 -6.34
CA ARG A 42 -13.16 -17.99 -6.14
C ARG A 42 -12.89 -19.47 -6.36
N ALA A 43 -11.63 -19.82 -6.59
CA ALA A 43 -11.15 -21.19 -6.59
C ALA A 43 -9.97 -21.35 -5.65
N THR A 44 -9.87 -22.49 -4.99
CA THR A 44 -8.70 -22.93 -4.21
C THR A 44 -7.99 -24.05 -4.94
N PHE A 45 -6.67 -24.14 -4.77
CA PHE A 45 -5.89 -25.24 -5.32
C PHE A 45 -4.77 -25.66 -4.39
N ASP A 46 -4.30 -26.90 -4.58
CA ASP A 46 -3.17 -27.48 -3.86
C ASP A 46 -2.44 -28.49 -4.76
N PHE A 47 -1.11 -28.48 -4.71
CA PHE A 47 -0.26 -29.39 -5.50
C PHE A 47 0.35 -30.46 -4.62
N GLU A 48 0.41 -31.66 -5.16
CA GLU A 48 1.23 -32.72 -4.60
C GLU A 48 2.39 -33.08 -5.52
N CYS A 49 3.53 -33.40 -4.92
CA CYS A 49 4.76 -33.75 -5.64
C CYS A 49 5.24 -35.15 -5.24
N TYR A 50 5.86 -35.84 -6.19
CA TYR A 50 6.65 -37.03 -5.90
C TYR A 50 8.14 -36.70 -5.88
N PHE A 51 8.93 -37.44 -5.10
CA PHE A 51 10.35 -37.15 -4.90
C PHE A 51 11.22 -38.03 -5.77
N LYS A 52 11.71 -37.47 -6.87
CA LYS A 52 12.66 -38.16 -7.74
C LYS A 52 14.06 -38.08 -7.15
N HIS A 53 14.52 -39.17 -6.55
CA HIS A 53 15.88 -39.30 -6.05
C HIS A 53 16.86 -39.49 -7.22
N THR A 54 17.50 -38.40 -7.67
CA THR A 54 18.64 -38.47 -8.60
C THR A 54 19.94 -38.17 -7.87
N SER A 55 20.90 -39.09 -7.92
CA SER A 55 22.26 -38.90 -7.40
C SER A 55 23.04 -37.95 -8.31
N ASN A 56 22.78 -36.66 -8.22
CA ASN A 56 23.48 -35.67 -9.03
C ASN A 56 24.48 -34.91 -8.15
N HIS A 57 25.46 -35.68 -7.64
CA HIS A 57 26.53 -35.25 -6.72
C HIS A 57 27.33 -34.03 -7.24
N SER A 58 27.26 -33.74 -8.55
CA SER A 58 27.90 -32.59 -9.19
C SER A 58 27.38 -31.23 -8.73
N ARG A 59 26.17 -31.15 -8.14
CA ARG A 59 25.61 -29.89 -7.58
C ARG A 59 25.84 -29.73 -6.08
N ASN A 60 26.43 -30.71 -5.42
CA ASN A 60 26.73 -30.59 -4.00
C ASN A 60 27.84 -29.57 -3.79
N THR A 61 27.71 -28.75 -2.75
CA THR A 61 28.79 -27.90 -2.25
C THR A 61 29.13 -28.32 -0.83
N GLU A 62 30.22 -27.79 -0.27
CA GLU A 62 30.60 -28.03 1.13
C GLU A 62 29.46 -27.73 2.13
N LYS A 63 28.54 -26.83 1.78
CA LYS A 63 27.41 -26.40 2.63
C LYS A 63 26.03 -26.84 2.13
N LEU A 64 25.92 -27.53 1.00
CA LEU A 64 24.64 -27.87 0.38
C LEU A 64 24.69 -29.27 -0.23
N THR A 65 23.76 -30.14 0.20
CA THR A 65 23.59 -31.47 -0.37
C THR A 65 22.26 -31.55 -1.10
N TRP A 66 22.29 -31.96 -2.36
CA TRP A 66 21.09 -32.23 -3.14
C TRP A 66 20.56 -33.64 -2.81
N GLN A 67 19.29 -33.71 -2.37
CA GLN A 67 18.66 -34.95 -1.93
C GLN A 67 17.64 -35.52 -2.93
N ALA A 68 16.75 -34.68 -3.45
CA ALA A 68 15.71 -35.07 -4.40
C ALA A 68 15.29 -33.91 -5.31
N GLU A 69 14.69 -34.26 -6.44
CA GLU A 69 13.95 -33.33 -7.30
C GLU A 69 12.45 -33.54 -7.04
N HIS A 70 11.73 -32.45 -6.75
CA HIS A 70 10.29 -32.50 -6.52
C HIS A 70 9.59 -32.33 -7.86
N ILE A 71 8.80 -33.32 -8.27
CA ILE A 71 8.09 -33.30 -9.55
C ILE A 71 6.58 -33.26 -9.28
N PRO A 72 5.83 -32.29 -9.84
CA PRO A 72 4.38 -32.23 -9.69
C PRO A 72 3.71 -33.53 -10.11
N LEU A 73 3.00 -34.13 -9.15
CA LEU A 73 2.31 -35.40 -9.23
C LEU A 73 0.82 -35.21 -9.46
N SER A 74 0.19 -34.28 -8.73
CA SER A 74 -1.20 -33.90 -8.91
C SER A 74 -1.44 -32.45 -8.53
N VAL A 75 -2.60 -31.92 -8.96
CA VAL A 75 -3.16 -30.67 -8.48
C VAL A 75 -4.66 -30.83 -8.30
N SER A 76 -5.16 -30.47 -7.12
CA SER A 76 -6.60 -30.45 -6.84
C SER A 76 -7.13 -29.03 -6.88
N VAL A 77 -8.38 -28.87 -7.31
CA VAL A 77 -9.09 -27.59 -7.40
C VAL A 77 -10.47 -27.72 -6.80
N CYS A 78 -10.89 -26.75 -5.99
CA CYS A 78 -12.27 -26.60 -5.54
C CYS A 78 -12.73 -25.15 -5.78
N SER A 79 -14.00 -24.94 -6.09
CA SER A 79 -14.55 -23.60 -6.32
C SER A 79 -15.93 -23.45 -5.69
N ASN A 80 -16.36 -22.21 -5.45
CA ASN A 80 -17.73 -21.91 -5.05
C ASN A 80 -18.60 -21.45 -6.25
N VAL A 81 -18.09 -21.54 -7.49
CA VAL A 81 -18.87 -21.28 -8.70
C VAL A 81 -19.87 -22.41 -8.94
N PRO A 82 -21.16 -22.11 -9.15
CA PRO A 82 -22.17 -23.11 -9.51
C PRO A 82 -21.71 -24.02 -10.66
N GLY A 83 -21.91 -25.34 -10.51
CA GLY A 83 -21.44 -26.34 -11.48
C GLY A 83 -19.99 -26.80 -11.29
N TYR A 84 -19.21 -26.13 -10.44
CA TYR A 84 -17.80 -26.43 -10.16
C TYR A 84 -17.50 -26.58 -8.67
N THR A 85 -18.51 -26.94 -7.88
CA THR A 85 -18.43 -27.07 -6.40
C THR A 85 -17.76 -28.34 -5.91
N GLU A 86 -17.72 -29.38 -6.75
CA GLU A 86 -17.04 -30.63 -6.42
C GLU A 86 -15.53 -30.51 -6.69
N PRO A 87 -14.67 -31.01 -5.77
CA PRO A 87 -13.24 -30.93 -5.94
C PRO A 87 -12.79 -31.83 -7.10
N LYS A 88 -11.90 -31.31 -7.94
CA LYS A 88 -11.34 -32.02 -9.09
C LYS A 88 -9.82 -32.10 -8.98
N CYS A 89 -9.31 -33.33 -8.96
CA CYS A 89 -7.88 -33.63 -8.96
C CYS A 89 -7.39 -34.02 -10.36
N PHE A 90 -6.35 -33.35 -10.83
CA PHE A 90 -5.61 -33.69 -12.05
C PHE A 90 -4.35 -34.42 -11.63
N VAL A 91 -4.14 -35.65 -12.13
CA VAL A 91 -2.98 -36.47 -11.77
C VAL A 91 -2.09 -36.66 -12.99
N SER A 92 -0.79 -36.40 -12.83
CA SER A 92 0.21 -36.53 -13.88
C SER A 92 0.27 -37.95 -14.43
N SER A 93 0.31 -38.05 -15.76
CA SER A 93 0.57 -39.29 -16.50
C SER A 93 2.04 -39.42 -16.93
N GLY A 94 2.94 -38.58 -16.39
CA GLY A 94 4.34 -38.47 -16.81
C GLY A 94 4.63 -37.26 -17.69
N ASP A 95 3.61 -36.50 -18.07
CA ASP A 95 3.74 -35.21 -18.71
C ASP A 95 3.14 -34.12 -17.79
N THR A 96 4.02 -33.50 -17.00
CA THR A 96 3.64 -32.38 -16.13
C THR A 96 3.08 -31.20 -16.93
N SER A 97 3.55 -30.96 -18.17
CA SER A 97 3.05 -29.85 -18.97
C SER A 97 1.59 -30.04 -19.34
N LYS A 98 1.21 -31.28 -19.70
CA LYS A 98 -0.19 -31.62 -19.98
C LYS A 98 -1.08 -31.47 -18.76
N MET A 99 -0.65 -31.94 -17.59
CA MET A 99 -1.40 -31.78 -16.33
C MET A 99 -1.63 -30.29 -16.01
N ILE A 100 -0.60 -29.47 -16.17
CA ILE A 100 -0.67 -28.02 -15.94
C ILE A 100 -1.60 -27.34 -16.95
N GLN A 101 -1.56 -27.75 -18.21
CA GLN A 101 -2.51 -27.29 -19.23
C GLN A 101 -3.95 -27.60 -18.81
N GLU A 102 -4.26 -28.86 -18.48
CA GLU A 102 -5.61 -29.27 -18.08
C GLU A 102 -6.11 -28.52 -16.83
N PHE A 103 -5.20 -28.29 -15.88
CA PHE A 103 -5.46 -27.48 -14.68
C PHE A 103 -5.82 -26.03 -15.01
N VAL A 104 -5.01 -25.34 -15.84
CA VAL A 104 -5.28 -23.95 -16.21
C VAL A 104 -6.55 -23.83 -17.06
N GLU A 105 -6.74 -24.72 -18.05
CA GLU A 105 -7.95 -24.73 -18.88
C GLU A 105 -9.22 -24.94 -18.05
N TYR A 106 -9.15 -25.75 -17.00
CA TYR A 106 -10.26 -25.94 -16.08
C TYR A 106 -10.56 -24.67 -15.27
N LEU A 107 -9.54 -23.99 -14.76
CA LEU A 107 -9.72 -22.70 -14.07
C LEU A 107 -10.31 -21.62 -15.00
N VAL A 108 -9.88 -21.57 -16.26
CA VAL A 108 -10.45 -20.64 -17.25
C VAL A 108 -11.93 -20.92 -17.48
N LYS A 109 -12.34 -22.19 -17.57
CA LYS A 109 -13.77 -22.57 -17.67
C LYS A 109 -14.56 -22.13 -16.44
N ILE A 110 -14.02 -22.31 -15.24
CA ILE A 110 -14.64 -21.80 -14.00
C ILE A 110 -14.80 -20.27 -14.08
N SER A 111 -13.77 -19.57 -14.56
CA SER A 111 -13.78 -18.11 -14.76
C SER A 111 -14.89 -17.68 -15.71
N GLN A 112 -15.02 -18.36 -16.85
CA GLN A 112 -16.04 -18.07 -17.87
C GLN A 112 -17.45 -18.31 -17.33
N GLU A 113 -17.69 -19.39 -16.59
CA GLU A 113 -18.98 -19.63 -15.95
C GLU A 113 -19.30 -18.55 -14.92
N SER A 114 -18.32 -18.20 -14.07
CA SER A 114 -18.48 -17.14 -13.09
C SER A 114 -18.81 -15.78 -13.74
N TYR A 115 -18.21 -15.51 -14.90
CA TYR A 115 -18.47 -14.30 -15.68
C TYR A 115 -19.90 -14.27 -16.22
N VAL A 116 -20.40 -15.38 -16.78
CA VAL A 116 -21.80 -15.46 -17.27
C VAL A 116 -22.79 -15.18 -16.15
N LEU A 117 -22.59 -15.80 -14.98
CA LEU A 117 -23.44 -15.57 -13.80
C LEU A 117 -23.38 -14.11 -13.32
N LEU A 118 -22.20 -13.49 -13.39
CA LEU A 118 -22.03 -12.08 -13.02
C LEU A 118 -22.64 -11.13 -14.05
N LEU A 119 -22.62 -11.44 -15.35
CA LEU A 119 -23.27 -10.61 -16.37
C LEU A 119 -24.77 -10.47 -16.10
N ASP A 120 -25.43 -11.55 -15.70
CA ASP A 120 -26.85 -11.52 -15.34
C ASP A 120 -27.10 -10.64 -14.11
N LEU A 121 -26.24 -10.73 -13.09
CA LEU A 121 -26.33 -9.90 -11.87
C LEU A 121 -26.05 -8.41 -12.14
N PHE A 122 -25.15 -8.11 -13.08
CA PHE A 122 -24.75 -6.75 -13.44
C PHE A 122 -25.53 -6.17 -14.63
N ALA A 123 -26.54 -6.87 -15.16
CA ALA A 123 -27.29 -6.44 -16.34
C ALA A 123 -27.88 -5.03 -16.20
N ASP A 124 -28.43 -4.69 -15.03
CA ASP A 124 -28.95 -3.36 -14.73
C ASP A 124 -27.85 -2.28 -14.66
N VAL A 125 -26.64 -2.65 -14.24
CA VAL A 125 -25.49 -1.73 -14.22
C VAL A 125 -25.03 -1.45 -15.65
N PHE A 126 -24.92 -2.47 -16.50
CA PHE A 126 -24.60 -2.28 -17.92
C PHE A 126 -25.65 -1.43 -18.65
N ARG A 127 -26.94 -1.67 -18.38
CA ARG A 127 -28.03 -0.84 -18.91
C ARG A 127 -27.91 0.62 -18.49
N GLN A 128 -27.62 0.89 -17.22
CA GLN A 128 -27.39 2.26 -16.73
C GLN A 128 -26.18 2.93 -17.42
N ILE A 129 -25.09 2.18 -17.64
CA ILE A 129 -23.93 2.70 -18.37
C ILE A 129 -24.32 3.05 -19.81
N GLU A 130 -25.02 2.17 -20.51
CA GLU A 130 -25.46 2.38 -21.90
C GLU A 130 -26.42 3.58 -22.02
N GLU A 131 -27.41 3.69 -21.13
CA GLU A 131 -28.31 4.85 -21.05
C GLU A 131 -27.52 6.15 -20.85
N ARG A 132 -26.48 6.13 -20.02
CA ARG A 132 -25.61 7.28 -19.77
C ARG A 132 -24.74 7.62 -20.98
N VAL A 133 -24.19 6.62 -21.66
CA VAL A 133 -23.43 6.80 -22.90
C VAL A 133 -24.31 7.45 -23.96
N ASN A 134 -25.53 6.96 -24.16
CA ASN A 134 -26.48 7.52 -25.13
C ASN A 134 -26.86 8.97 -24.80
N GLN A 135 -27.16 9.29 -23.54
CA GLN A 135 -27.43 10.66 -23.09
C GLN A 135 -26.26 11.62 -23.37
N VAL A 136 -25.01 11.16 -23.19
CA VAL A 136 -23.83 12.00 -23.45
C VAL A 136 -23.54 12.12 -24.95
N GLY A 137 -23.76 11.04 -25.72
CA GLY A 137 -23.64 11.04 -27.18
C GLY A 137 -24.60 12.00 -27.88
N GLU A 138 -25.89 11.97 -27.52
CA GLU A 138 -26.89 12.93 -28.04
C GLU A 138 -26.51 14.37 -27.69
N ASN A 139 -26.00 14.61 -26.48
CA ASN A 139 -25.54 15.93 -26.07
C ASN A 139 -24.30 16.40 -26.85
N ALA A 140 -23.40 15.49 -27.24
CA ALA A 140 -22.20 15.76 -28.02
C ALA A 140 -22.52 16.05 -29.50
N GLU A 141 -23.46 15.31 -30.11
CA GLU A 141 -23.95 15.61 -31.47
C GLU A 141 -24.62 16.99 -31.54
N ILE A 142 -25.41 17.37 -30.53
CA ILE A 142 -25.96 18.73 -30.40
C ILE A 142 -24.84 19.78 -30.23
N MET A 143 -23.68 19.43 -29.65
CA MET A 143 -22.52 20.33 -29.55
C MET A 143 -21.82 20.53 -30.89
N GLU A 144 -21.60 19.47 -31.68
CA GLU A 144 -20.97 19.60 -33.01
C GLU A 144 -21.84 20.40 -33.98
N VAL A 145 -23.16 20.20 -33.94
CA VAL A 145 -24.11 20.99 -34.75
C VAL A 145 -24.15 22.46 -34.30
N ALA A 146 -23.94 22.76 -33.01
CA ALA A 146 -23.91 24.13 -32.50
C ALA A 146 -22.54 24.83 -32.62
N ALA A 147 -21.43 24.07 -32.70
CA ALA A 147 -20.07 24.58 -32.85
C ALA A 147 -19.64 24.77 -34.32
N GLY A 148 -20.47 24.34 -35.27
CA GLY A 148 -20.24 24.47 -36.71
C GLY A 148 -20.17 25.90 -37.28
N GLU A 149 -20.12 26.94 -36.45
CA GLU A 149 -19.95 28.34 -36.90
C GLU A 149 -18.65 29.02 -36.47
N ASP A 150 -17.78 28.44 -35.63
CA ASP A 150 -16.48 29.06 -35.29
C ASP A 150 -15.36 28.02 -35.24
N ASN A 151 -14.67 27.86 -36.36
CA ASN A 151 -13.59 26.89 -36.55
C ASN A 151 -12.26 27.65 -36.74
N GLU A 152 -11.49 27.85 -35.67
CA GLU A 152 -10.09 28.29 -35.77
C GLU A 152 -9.20 27.66 -34.67
N GLN A 153 -8.36 26.73 -35.15
CA GLN A 153 -6.98 26.40 -34.76
C GLN A 153 -6.65 25.98 -33.32
N ASN A 154 -6.51 24.65 -33.15
CA ASN A 154 -5.70 24.00 -32.12
C ASN A 154 -4.19 24.20 -32.41
N THR A 155 -3.53 25.10 -31.69
CA THR A 155 -2.05 25.26 -31.72
C THR A 155 -1.40 25.20 -30.34
N GLU A 156 -2.13 24.94 -29.25
CA GLU A 156 -1.56 24.89 -27.88
C GLU A 156 -0.97 23.53 -27.47
N GLU A 157 -1.37 22.40 -28.08
CA GLU A 157 -0.83 21.07 -27.72
C GLU A 157 0.62 20.86 -28.22
N GLN A 158 1.00 21.43 -29.36
CA GLN A 158 2.36 21.27 -29.91
C GLN A 158 3.44 22.08 -29.17
N MET A 159 3.09 23.20 -28.53
CA MET A 159 4.08 24.02 -27.81
C MET A 159 4.45 23.47 -26.43
N ILE A 160 3.60 22.65 -25.81
CA ILE A 160 3.87 22.04 -24.50
C ILE A 160 4.80 20.83 -24.65
N GLU A 161 4.67 20.03 -25.72
CA GLU A 161 5.54 18.88 -25.97
C GLU A 161 6.99 19.29 -26.32
N GLU A 162 7.18 20.34 -27.11
CA GLU A 162 8.54 20.82 -27.43
C GLU A 162 9.25 21.46 -26.22
N MET A 163 8.51 22.12 -25.33
CA MET A 163 9.10 22.75 -24.14
C MET A 163 9.45 21.73 -23.05
N VAL A 164 8.74 20.60 -22.98
CA VAL A 164 9.08 19.46 -22.10
C VAL A 164 10.24 18.65 -22.69
N GLY A 165 10.32 18.53 -24.02
CA GLY A 165 11.42 17.85 -24.72
C GLY A 165 12.80 18.50 -24.53
N CYS A 166 12.89 19.82 -24.44
CA CYS A 166 14.16 20.52 -24.24
C CYS A 166 14.71 20.49 -22.80
N LEU A 167 13.89 20.17 -21.78
CA LEU A 167 14.31 20.13 -20.36
C LEU A 167 14.87 18.77 -19.92
N MET A 168 14.71 17.72 -20.72
CA MET A 168 15.16 16.36 -20.44
C MET A 168 16.47 16.04 -21.17
N GLY A 169 17.54 16.78 -20.87
CA GLY A 169 18.86 16.62 -21.48
C GLY A 169 19.40 15.18 -21.41
N LEU A 170 19.12 14.39 -22.43
CA LEU A 170 19.68 13.06 -22.65
C LEU A 170 20.99 13.21 -23.43
N ASN A 171 22.09 13.36 -22.70
CA ASN A 171 23.41 13.06 -23.23
C ASN A 171 23.62 11.54 -23.14
N SER A 172 23.54 10.90 -24.30
CA SER A 172 23.94 9.53 -24.55
C SER A 172 25.43 9.33 -24.20
N LYS A 173 25.72 8.60 -23.12
CA LYS A 173 26.98 7.85 -22.98
C LYS A 173 26.73 6.50 -22.31
N GLU A 174 27.18 5.49 -23.03
CA GLU A 174 27.26 4.07 -22.73
C GLU A 174 27.68 3.76 -21.28
N ARG A 175 27.01 2.77 -20.66
CA ARG A 175 27.62 1.88 -19.65
C ARG A 175 26.76 0.63 -19.43
N GLU A 176 27.36 -0.47 -19.88
CA GLU A 176 27.35 -1.87 -19.42
C GLU A 176 26.14 -2.45 -18.67
N VAL A 177 25.67 -3.55 -19.26
CA VAL A 177 24.61 -4.49 -18.92
C VAL A 177 24.87 -5.24 -17.60
N SER A 178 23.85 -5.33 -16.75
CA SER A 178 23.65 -6.49 -15.88
C SER A 178 22.16 -6.68 -15.56
N ASP A 179 21.75 -7.95 -15.56
CA ASP A 179 20.41 -8.47 -15.85
C ASP A 179 19.29 -8.16 -14.84
N GLY A 180 18.09 -7.94 -15.39
CA GLY A 180 16.81 -7.86 -14.66
C GLY A 180 15.69 -7.27 -15.52
N GLU A 181 15.30 -7.96 -16.59
CA GLU A 181 14.23 -7.51 -17.51
C GLU A 181 12.86 -7.42 -16.81
N VAL A 182 12.33 -6.21 -16.74
CA VAL A 182 10.89 -5.92 -16.64
C VAL A 182 10.41 -5.73 -18.07
N VAL A 183 9.73 -6.71 -18.65
CA VAL A 183 9.06 -6.54 -19.95
C VAL A 183 7.74 -5.83 -19.67
N GLY A 184 7.78 -4.51 -19.63
CA GLY A 184 6.61 -3.65 -19.72
C GLY A 184 6.45 -3.22 -21.18
N GLU A 185 5.28 -3.45 -21.76
CA GLU A 185 4.92 -2.92 -23.08
C GLU A 185 5.15 -1.42 -23.14
N GLN A 186 5.99 -1.00 -24.11
CA GLN A 186 5.95 0.35 -24.63
C GLN A 186 4.70 0.45 -25.51
N VAL A 187 3.64 1.04 -24.98
CA VAL A 187 2.51 1.47 -25.80
C VAL A 187 2.95 2.72 -26.56
N ASN A 188 2.99 2.65 -27.89
CA ASN A 188 3.14 3.80 -28.76
C ASN A 188 1.95 4.74 -28.55
N GLU A 189 2.17 5.91 -27.93
CA GLU A 189 1.18 6.97 -27.69
C GLU A 189 0.88 7.79 -28.96
N SER A 190 0.67 7.15 -30.10
CA SER A 190 0.19 7.81 -31.31
C SER A 190 -0.92 6.97 -31.91
N GLU A 191 -2.15 7.54 -31.95
CA GLU A 191 -3.39 6.99 -32.52
C GLU A 191 -4.33 6.18 -31.59
N ALA A 192 -4.52 6.61 -30.33
CA ALA A 192 -5.70 6.18 -29.57
C ALA A 192 -6.93 6.98 -30.01
N GLU A 193 -7.83 6.36 -30.78
CA GLU A 193 -9.19 6.86 -31.01
C GLU A 193 -9.82 7.29 -29.67
N LYS A 194 -10.47 8.47 -29.66
CA LYS A 194 -11.04 9.08 -28.44
C LYS A 194 -12.28 8.32 -27.97
N THR A 195 -12.09 7.11 -27.45
CA THR A 195 -13.14 6.32 -26.79
C THR A 195 -13.66 7.05 -25.55
N HIS A 196 -14.98 7.07 -25.40
CA HIS A 196 -15.66 7.84 -24.36
C HIS A 196 -15.25 7.31 -22.97
N PRO A 197 -15.07 8.17 -21.92
CA PRO A 197 -14.67 7.70 -20.59
C PRO A 197 -15.56 6.60 -20.00
N LEU A 198 -16.84 6.57 -20.35
CA LEU A 198 -17.79 5.53 -19.94
C LEU A 198 -17.55 4.18 -20.63
N GLU A 199 -17.14 4.17 -21.91
CA GLU A 199 -16.78 2.93 -22.62
C GLU A 199 -15.57 2.25 -21.97
N LYS A 200 -14.59 3.05 -21.53
CA LYS A 200 -13.45 2.56 -20.73
C LYS A 200 -13.87 2.00 -19.37
N LEU A 201 -15.01 2.43 -18.81
CA LEU A 201 -15.56 1.84 -17.58
C LEU A 201 -16.23 0.49 -17.85
N VAL A 202 -16.88 0.31 -19.01
CA VAL A 202 -17.41 -0.99 -19.45
C VAL A 202 -16.27 -2.00 -19.54
N GLU A 203 -15.21 -1.68 -20.29
CA GLU A 203 -14.04 -2.58 -20.42
C GLU A 203 -13.43 -2.93 -19.05
N LYS A 204 -13.32 -1.95 -18.15
CA LYS A 204 -12.80 -2.18 -16.79
C LYS A 204 -13.73 -3.04 -15.95
N LEU A 205 -15.05 -2.88 -16.08
CA LEU A 205 -16.03 -3.70 -15.38
C LEU A 205 -15.99 -5.13 -15.91
N GLU A 206 -15.96 -5.33 -17.23
CA GLU A 206 -15.82 -6.67 -17.83
C GLU A 206 -14.53 -7.36 -17.36
N LEU A 207 -13.40 -6.65 -17.37
CA LEU A 207 -12.13 -7.16 -16.84
C LEU A 207 -12.21 -7.48 -15.34
N TYR A 208 -12.96 -6.70 -14.56
CA TYR A 208 -13.18 -6.97 -13.15
C TYR A 208 -14.03 -8.25 -12.96
N LEU A 209 -15.08 -8.43 -13.75
CA LEU A 209 -16.02 -9.55 -13.64
C LEU A 209 -15.42 -10.87 -14.13
N ILE A 210 -14.60 -10.85 -15.19
CA ILE A 210 -14.01 -12.07 -15.76
C ILE A 210 -12.82 -12.61 -14.96
N GLU A 211 -12.13 -11.77 -14.17
CA GLU A 211 -10.93 -12.14 -13.42
C GLU A 211 -11.27 -12.96 -12.16
N LEU A 212 -11.16 -14.29 -12.21
CA LEU A 212 -11.39 -15.19 -11.08
C LEU A 212 -10.18 -15.20 -10.11
N PRO A 213 -10.38 -14.91 -8.80
CA PRO A 213 -9.36 -15.16 -7.79
C PRO A 213 -9.09 -16.67 -7.61
N VAL A 214 -7.82 -17.06 -7.70
CA VAL A 214 -7.34 -18.44 -7.53
C VAL A 214 -6.33 -18.47 -6.38
N ILE A 215 -6.64 -19.19 -5.29
CA ILE A 215 -5.94 -19.08 -4.02
C ILE A 215 -5.26 -20.40 -3.67
N GLY A 216 -3.94 -20.37 -3.44
CA GLY A 216 -3.17 -21.48 -2.90
C GLY A 216 -2.70 -21.20 -1.46
N PHE A 217 -2.23 -22.24 -0.78
CA PHE A 217 -1.60 -22.12 0.55
C PHE A 217 -0.09 -22.32 0.46
N ASN A 218 0.69 -21.26 0.67
CA ASN A 218 2.16 -21.29 0.47
C ASN A 218 2.57 -21.66 -0.97
N SER A 219 1.65 -21.49 -1.92
CA SER A 219 1.81 -21.77 -3.34
C SER A 219 2.81 -20.84 -4.02
N ASP A 220 2.98 -19.61 -3.53
CA ASP A 220 3.93 -18.65 -4.11
C ASP A 220 5.39 -19.09 -3.93
N LYS A 221 5.66 -19.82 -2.85
CA LYS A 221 6.97 -20.38 -2.48
C LYS A 221 7.16 -21.78 -3.01
N TYR A 222 6.14 -22.63 -2.96
CA TYR A 222 6.27 -24.04 -3.24
C TYR A 222 5.62 -24.43 -4.58
N ASP A 223 4.28 -24.52 -4.65
CA ASP A 223 3.55 -25.09 -5.78
C ASP A 223 3.90 -24.46 -7.13
N ILE A 224 3.81 -23.13 -7.23
CA ILE A 224 4.12 -22.40 -8.46
C ILE A 224 5.60 -22.55 -8.82
N ASN A 225 6.49 -22.69 -7.83
CA ASN A 225 7.91 -22.92 -8.08
C ASN A 225 8.19 -24.36 -8.52
N ALA A 226 7.46 -25.36 -8.01
CA ALA A 226 7.57 -26.76 -8.43
C ALA A 226 7.07 -26.94 -9.88
N ALA A 227 6.02 -26.22 -10.27
CA ALA A 227 5.47 -26.24 -11.62
C ALA A 227 6.00 -25.13 -12.55
N LYS A 228 7.01 -24.36 -12.13
CA LYS A 228 7.35 -23.06 -12.71
C LYS A 228 7.49 -23.06 -14.24
N ASN A 229 8.30 -23.95 -14.78
CA ASN A 229 8.60 -23.97 -16.22
C ASN A 229 7.35 -24.24 -17.07
N PRO A 230 6.60 -25.36 -16.89
CA PRO A 230 5.38 -25.60 -17.66
C PRO A 230 4.29 -24.57 -17.38
N PHE A 231 4.15 -24.11 -16.14
CA PHE A 231 3.12 -23.14 -15.73
C PHE A 231 3.28 -21.80 -16.42
N PHE A 232 4.42 -21.13 -16.28
CA PHE A 232 4.64 -19.83 -16.92
C PHE A 232 4.68 -19.94 -18.46
N SER A 233 5.23 -21.04 -18.99
CA SER A 233 5.25 -21.25 -20.45
C SER A 233 3.85 -21.32 -21.05
N TYR A 234 2.91 -21.96 -20.34
CA TYR A 234 1.51 -22.04 -20.79
C TYR A 234 0.82 -20.69 -20.64
N LEU A 235 0.94 -20.04 -19.47
CA LEU A 235 0.25 -18.76 -19.20
C LEU A 235 0.67 -17.64 -20.16
N VAL A 236 1.96 -17.51 -20.47
CA VAL A 236 2.45 -16.50 -21.41
C VAL A 236 1.90 -16.72 -22.83
N LYS A 237 1.76 -17.99 -23.24
CA LYS A 237 1.29 -18.34 -24.59
C LYS A 237 -0.22 -18.23 -24.77
N HIS A 238 -1.00 -18.54 -23.74
CA HIS A 238 -2.44 -18.77 -23.89
C HIS A 238 -3.33 -17.82 -23.08
N GLU A 239 -2.82 -17.26 -21.98
CA GLU A 239 -3.62 -16.49 -21.01
C GLU A 239 -3.22 -15.01 -20.92
N GLN A 240 -2.15 -14.60 -21.61
CA GLN A 240 -1.59 -13.23 -21.61
C GLN A 240 -1.33 -12.70 -20.19
N VAL A 241 -0.09 -12.85 -19.70
CA VAL A 241 0.28 -12.37 -18.36
C VAL A 241 0.26 -10.83 -18.33
N LYS A 242 -0.72 -10.25 -17.64
CA LYS A 242 -0.94 -8.80 -17.57
C LYS A 242 -0.14 -8.13 -16.46
N PHE A 243 0.09 -8.84 -15.35
CA PHE A 243 0.71 -8.26 -14.16
C PHE A 243 1.31 -9.33 -13.23
N VAL A 244 2.50 -9.06 -12.69
CA VAL A 244 3.20 -9.96 -11.76
C VAL A 244 3.81 -9.17 -10.61
N ILE A 245 3.58 -9.62 -9.38
CA ILE A 245 4.31 -9.17 -8.19
C ILE A 245 5.17 -10.33 -7.70
N LYS A 246 6.48 -10.09 -7.59
CA LYS A 246 7.44 -11.07 -7.13
C LYS A 246 8.30 -10.53 -5.98
N ARG A 247 8.51 -11.35 -4.97
CA ARG A 247 9.43 -11.07 -3.85
C ARG A 247 10.44 -12.21 -3.74
N ASN A 248 11.68 -11.96 -4.12
CA ASN A 248 12.71 -13.00 -4.28
C ASN A 248 12.21 -14.09 -5.24
N ASN A 249 12.02 -15.33 -4.79
CA ASN A 249 11.47 -16.42 -5.60
C ASN A 249 9.95 -16.60 -5.45
N ASN A 250 9.29 -15.76 -4.65
CA ASN A 250 7.87 -15.90 -4.34
C ASN A 250 7.03 -15.08 -5.31
N HIS A 251 6.07 -15.71 -5.98
CA HIS A 251 5.13 -15.04 -6.90
C HIS A 251 3.86 -14.63 -6.14
N MET A 252 3.92 -13.50 -5.42
CA MET A 252 2.84 -13.04 -4.52
C MET A 252 1.52 -12.78 -5.25
N CYS A 253 1.58 -12.32 -6.50
CA CYS A 253 0.41 -12.10 -7.35
C CYS A 253 0.78 -12.36 -8.81
N LEU A 254 -0.06 -13.09 -9.53
CA LEU A 254 0.05 -13.31 -10.96
C LEU A 254 -1.33 -13.14 -11.59
N LYS A 255 -1.48 -12.15 -12.46
CA LYS A 255 -2.71 -11.85 -13.18
C LYS A 255 -2.59 -12.18 -14.66
N THR A 256 -3.61 -12.81 -15.19
CA THR A 256 -3.79 -13.10 -16.60
C THR A 256 -5.06 -12.42 -17.12
N GLN A 257 -5.49 -12.75 -18.34
CA GLN A 257 -6.78 -12.33 -18.85
C GLN A 257 -7.95 -12.79 -17.97
N HIS A 258 -7.95 -14.05 -17.53
CA HIS A 258 -9.05 -14.65 -16.79
C HIS A 258 -8.75 -14.89 -15.30
N LEU A 259 -7.49 -15.05 -14.90
CA LEU A 259 -7.14 -15.57 -13.58
C LEU A 259 -6.29 -14.60 -12.78
N LYS A 260 -6.52 -14.56 -11.47
CA LYS A 260 -5.68 -13.87 -10.49
C LYS A 260 -5.19 -14.85 -9.43
N PHE A 261 -3.98 -15.37 -9.61
CA PHE A 261 -3.33 -16.26 -8.66
C PHE A 261 -2.80 -15.47 -7.46
N LEU A 262 -3.17 -15.93 -6.27
CA LEU A 262 -2.82 -15.35 -4.98
C LEU A 262 -2.45 -16.46 -4.00
N ASP A 263 -1.68 -16.09 -2.98
CA ASP A 263 -1.32 -17.00 -1.89
C ASP A 263 -1.90 -16.47 -0.58
N ILE A 264 -2.70 -17.29 0.10
CA ILE A 264 -3.37 -16.91 1.34
C ILE A 264 -2.37 -16.54 2.44
N THR A 265 -1.13 -17.05 2.40
CA THR A 265 -0.10 -16.73 3.41
C THR A 265 0.31 -15.26 3.38
N ASN A 266 0.10 -14.54 2.27
CA ASN A 266 0.27 -13.09 2.19
C ASN A 266 -0.84 -12.32 2.95
N TYR A 267 -1.89 -13.03 3.36
CA TYR A 267 -3.00 -12.53 4.15
C TYR A 267 -2.94 -13.01 5.62
N LEU A 268 -1.92 -13.80 5.99
CA LEU A 268 -1.80 -14.40 7.32
C LEU A 268 -0.54 -13.93 8.04
N ALA A 269 -0.48 -14.22 9.34
CA ALA A 269 0.72 -13.97 10.14
C ALA A 269 1.86 -14.88 9.68
N PRO A 270 3.12 -14.40 9.71
CA PRO A 270 4.27 -15.26 9.48
C PRO A 270 4.24 -16.47 10.43
N GLY A 271 4.39 -17.67 9.86
CA GLY A 271 4.42 -18.92 10.62
C GLY A 271 3.06 -19.58 10.87
N PHE A 272 1.95 -19.02 10.37
CA PHE A 272 0.65 -19.72 10.37
C PHE A 272 0.72 -20.96 9.47
N SER A 273 0.47 -22.14 10.04
CA SER A 273 0.30 -23.37 9.28
C SER A 273 -1.11 -23.49 8.70
N TYR A 274 -1.28 -24.38 7.72
CA TYR A 274 -2.58 -24.69 7.15
C TYR A 274 -3.57 -25.19 8.22
N GLU A 275 -3.12 -26.08 9.11
CA GLU A 275 -3.90 -26.57 10.25
C GLU A 275 -4.33 -25.44 11.19
N GLN A 276 -3.43 -24.50 11.51
CA GLN A 276 -3.75 -23.33 12.31
C GLN A 276 -4.76 -22.42 11.62
N PHE A 277 -4.66 -22.26 10.30
CA PHE A 277 -5.60 -21.47 9.50
C PHE A 277 -7.00 -22.07 9.50
N LEU A 278 -7.15 -23.38 9.22
CA LEU A 278 -8.45 -24.04 9.26
C LEU A 278 -9.07 -23.99 10.66
N LYS A 279 -8.26 -24.27 11.69
CA LYS A 279 -8.71 -24.23 13.08
C LYS A 279 -9.14 -22.82 13.49
N ALA A 280 -8.43 -21.79 13.03
CA ALA A 280 -8.82 -20.42 13.25
C ALA A 280 -10.25 -20.23 12.71
N TYR A 281 -10.55 -20.56 11.46
CA TYR A 281 -11.89 -20.34 10.91
C TYR A 281 -12.95 -21.40 11.28
N GLU A 282 -12.73 -22.20 12.33
CA GLU A 282 -13.65 -23.26 12.77
C GLU A 282 -14.07 -24.20 11.64
N CYS A 283 -13.18 -24.43 10.67
CA CYS A 283 -13.42 -25.33 9.55
C CYS A 283 -13.08 -26.76 9.98
N SER A 284 -13.94 -27.72 9.64
CA SER A 284 -13.71 -29.12 9.96
C SER A 284 -12.47 -29.62 9.22
N GLN A 285 -11.43 -30.00 9.98
CA GLN A 285 -10.26 -30.63 9.40
C GLN A 285 -10.49 -32.15 9.34
N THR A 286 -10.45 -32.71 8.14
CA THR A 286 -10.29 -34.15 7.97
C THR A 286 -8.80 -34.38 7.69
N LYS A 287 -8.03 -34.79 8.70
CA LYS A 287 -6.58 -34.97 8.53
C LYS A 287 -6.30 -36.18 7.66
N GLY A 288 -5.78 -35.94 6.45
CA GLY A 288 -5.18 -36.98 5.62
C GLY A 288 -3.77 -37.32 6.10
N TYR A 289 -3.29 -38.52 5.74
CA TYR A 289 -1.89 -38.91 5.93
C TYR A 289 -1.34 -39.40 4.59
N PHE A 290 -0.18 -38.90 4.18
CA PHE A 290 0.41 -39.23 2.89
C PHE A 290 1.87 -39.67 3.03
N PRO A 291 2.29 -40.77 2.36
CA PRO A 291 3.65 -41.30 2.46
C PRO A 291 4.59 -40.64 1.45
N TYR A 292 4.94 -39.36 1.68
CA TYR A 292 5.72 -38.52 0.77
C TYR A 292 7.04 -39.19 0.29
N GLU A 293 7.77 -39.81 1.21
CA GLU A 293 9.07 -40.45 0.98
C GLU A 293 8.96 -41.73 0.14
N TRP A 294 7.80 -42.39 0.15
CA TRP A 294 7.57 -43.63 -0.60
C TRP A 294 7.14 -43.35 -2.06
N VAL A 295 6.50 -42.21 -2.29
CA VAL A 295 6.05 -41.78 -3.61
C VAL A 295 7.23 -41.14 -4.34
N ASP A 296 8.11 -42.00 -4.86
CA ASP A 296 9.34 -41.63 -5.57
C ASP A 296 9.24 -41.71 -7.09
N SER A 297 8.13 -42.25 -7.60
CA SER A 297 7.92 -42.53 -9.01
C SER A 297 6.43 -42.69 -9.34
N LEU A 298 6.06 -42.39 -10.59
CA LEU A 298 4.68 -42.50 -11.07
C LEU A 298 4.13 -43.93 -11.02
N GLY A 299 5.00 -44.94 -11.11
CA GLY A 299 4.61 -46.35 -11.03
C GLY A 299 3.93 -46.71 -9.71
N LYS A 300 4.25 -46.00 -8.62
CA LYS A 300 3.65 -46.19 -7.29
C LYS A 300 2.15 -45.95 -7.27
N LEU A 301 1.64 -45.07 -8.15
CA LEU A 301 0.22 -44.79 -8.25
C LEU A 301 -0.61 -46.01 -8.69
N ASN A 302 0.00 -46.99 -9.35
CA ASN A 302 -0.67 -48.20 -9.82
C ASN A 302 -0.69 -49.31 -8.75
N ASN A 303 -0.15 -49.06 -7.55
CA ASN A 303 -0.11 -50.07 -6.50
C ASN A 303 -1.55 -50.41 -6.05
N PRO A 304 -1.98 -51.68 -6.06
CA PRO A 304 -3.36 -52.06 -5.74
C PRO A 304 -3.66 -52.10 -4.23
N THR A 305 -2.69 -51.79 -3.39
CA THR A 305 -2.84 -51.76 -1.93
C THR A 305 -2.23 -50.50 -1.34
N LEU A 306 -2.71 -50.10 -0.16
CA LEU A 306 -2.03 -49.10 0.66
C LEU A 306 -0.60 -49.58 0.97
N PRO A 307 0.42 -48.71 0.90
CA PRO A 307 1.78 -49.11 1.25
C PRO A 307 1.92 -49.36 2.77
N PRO A 308 2.92 -50.14 3.20
CA PRO A 308 3.11 -50.48 4.61
C PRO A 308 3.24 -49.24 5.50
N ARG A 309 2.80 -49.34 6.77
CA ARG A 309 2.80 -48.24 7.74
C ARG A 309 4.18 -47.58 7.89
N GLU A 310 5.25 -48.35 7.81
CA GLU A 310 6.64 -47.89 7.94
C GLU A 310 7.04 -46.88 6.86
N THR A 311 6.32 -46.84 5.74
CA THR A 311 6.63 -45.94 4.62
C THR A 311 5.97 -44.57 4.75
N PHE A 312 5.19 -44.33 5.80
CA PHE A 312 4.56 -43.03 6.10
C PHE A 312 5.44 -42.13 6.99
N HIS A 313 6.70 -42.51 7.24
CA HIS A 313 7.65 -41.67 7.95
C HIS A 313 7.91 -40.37 7.18
N SER A 314 7.72 -39.21 7.81
CA SER A 314 7.95 -37.90 7.20
C SER A 314 9.26 -37.28 7.71
N ASN A 315 10.21 -37.04 6.80
CA ASN A 315 11.47 -36.34 7.10
C ASN A 315 11.24 -34.88 7.50
N LEU A 316 10.18 -34.24 6.99
CA LEU A 316 9.84 -32.86 7.28
C LEU A 316 9.39 -32.67 8.73
N SER A 317 8.55 -33.58 9.24
CA SER A 317 8.07 -33.55 10.62
C SER A 317 8.95 -34.33 11.59
N GLY A 318 9.78 -35.25 11.09
CA GLY A 318 10.56 -36.20 11.88
C GLY A 318 9.69 -37.19 12.65
N THR A 319 8.46 -37.45 12.18
CA THR A 319 7.48 -38.28 12.88
C THR A 319 6.96 -39.42 12.02
N ASP A 320 6.67 -40.55 12.68
CA ASP A 320 5.98 -41.70 12.10
C ASP A 320 4.46 -41.55 12.26
N ILE A 321 3.72 -42.15 11.33
CA ILE A 321 2.27 -42.34 11.50
C ILE A 321 2.00 -43.31 12.67
N THR A 322 1.02 -42.96 13.51
CA THR A 322 0.56 -43.85 14.59
C THR A 322 -0.29 -44.99 14.03
N GLU A 323 -0.41 -46.08 14.80
CA GLU A 323 -1.25 -47.23 14.43
C GLU A 323 -2.71 -46.84 14.15
N ASP A 324 -3.31 -45.98 15.00
CA ASP A 324 -4.69 -45.55 14.83
C ASP A 324 -4.90 -44.69 13.58
N GLN A 325 -3.89 -43.88 13.21
CA GLN A 325 -3.91 -43.06 12.00
C GLN A 325 -3.75 -43.91 10.73
N TYR A 326 -2.91 -44.95 10.78
CA TYR A 326 -2.80 -45.88 9.66
C TYR A 326 -4.09 -46.71 9.48
N ARG A 327 -4.69 -47.19 10.57
CA ARG A 327 -6.01 -47.85 10.53
C ARG A 327 -7.10 -46.94 9.96
N TYR A 328 -7.01 -45.63 10.20
CA TYR A 328 -7.91 -44.67 9.57
C TYR A 328 -7.72 -44.66 8.04
N CYS A 329 -6.49 -44.64 7.53
CA CYS A 329 -6.23 -44.77 6.09
C CYS A 329 -6.78 -46.08 5.51
N GLU A 330 -6.64 -47.21 6.23
CA GLU A 330 -7.20 -48.51 5.82
C GLU A 330 -8.73 -48.49 5.76
N ARG A 331 -9.40 -47.86 6.75
CA ARG A 331 -10.85 -47.70 6.73
C ARG A 331 -11.30 -46.87 5.54
N VAL A 332 -10.69 -45.72 5.32
CA VAL A 332 -11.00 -44.83 4.19
C VAL A 332 -10.79 -45.57 2.86
N TRP A 333 -9.69 -46.30 2.70
CA TRP A 333 -9.41 -47.09 1.50
C TRP A 333 -10.57 -48.04 1.17
N ASN A 334 -11.07 -48.75 2.18
CA ASN A 334 -12.17 -49.70 2.02
C ASN A 334 -13.53 -49.01 1.82
N GLU A 335 -13.85 -47.99 2.62
CA GLU A 335 -15.12 -47.26 2.58
C GLU A 335 -15.32 -46.52 1.25
N GLN A 336 -14.24 -45.97 0.69
CA GLN A 336 -14.23 -45.28 -0.61
C GLN A 336 -14.06 -46.24 -1.80
N ASN A 337 -13.99 -47.55 -1.56
CA ASN A 337 -13.77 -48.59 -2.59
C ASN A 337 -12.55 -48.32 -3.48
N MET A 338 -11.45 -47.86 -2.89
CA MET A 338 -10.22 -47.54 -3.62
C MET A 338 -9.57 -48.81 -4.16
N THR A 339 -9.13 -48.76 -5.42
CA THR A 339 -8.52 -49.91 -6.12
C THR A 339 -7.04 -49.72 -6.38
N THR A 340 -6.57 -48.47 -6.42
CA THR A 340 -5.18 -48.11 -6.68
C THR A 340 -4.76 -46.96 -5.78
N PHE A 341 -3.44 -46.82 -5.57
CA PHE A 341 -2.90 -45.69 -4.81
C PHE A 341 -3.18 -44.32 -5.47
N ARG A 342 -3.48 -44.30 -6.78
CA ARG A 342 -4.02 -43.12 -7.47
C ARG A 342 -5.34 -42.65 -6.85
N ASP A 343 -6.24 -43.57 -6.52
CA ASP A 343 -7.54 -43.23 -5.90
C ASP A 343 -7.32 -42.60 -4.52
N PHE A 344 -6.35 -43.12 -3.76
CA PHE A 344 -5.95 -42.58 -2.47
C PHE A 344 -5.32 -41.18 -2.59
N LEU A 345 -4.44 -40.95 -3.58
CA LEU A 345 -3.88 -39.62 -3.86
C LEU A 345 -4.97 -38.60 -4.19
N VAL A 346 -5.92 -38.96 -5.07
CA VAL A 346 -7.03 -38.07 -5.46
C VAL A 346 -7.87 -37.70 -4.25
N TRP A 347 -8.23 -38.68 -3.42
CA TRP A 347 -8.95 -38.43 -2.18
C TRP A 347 -8.15 -37.52 -1.23
N TYR A 348 -6.87 -37.83 -1.01
CA TYR A 348 -6.00 -37.06 -0.11
C TYR A 348 -5.89 -35.60 -0.54
N ASN A 349 -5.53 -35.35 -1.81
CA ASN A 349 -5.30 -34.00 -2.30
C ASN A 349 -6.62 -33.19 -2.38
N ASN A 350 -7.77 -33.85 -2.61
CA ASN A 350 -9.08 -33.20 -2.51
C ASN A 350 -9.45 -32.76 -1.08
N LEU A 351 -8.94 -33.43 -0.03
CA LEU A 351 -9.21 -33.04 1.35
C LEU A 351 -8.64 -31.66 1.71
N ASP A 352 -7.61 -31.19 1.01
CA ASP A 352 -6.95 -29.93 1.33
C ASP A 352 -7.61 -28.72 0.63
N VAL A 353 -8.40 -28.91 -0.43
CA VAL A 353 -8.99 -27.79 -1.18
C VAL A 353 -10.39 -27.40 -0.71
N VAL A 354 -11.20 -28.36 -0.23
CA VAL A 354 -12.59 -28.14 0.22
C VAL A 354 -12.68 -27.32 1.52
N PRO A 355 -12.09 -27.74 2.66
CA PRO A 355 -12.11 -26.93 3.88
C PRO A 355 -11.33 -25.62 3.71
N PHE A 356 -10.34 -25.60 2.80
CA PHE A 356 -9.63 -24.38 2.47
C PHE A 356 -10.55 -23.33 1.84
N LEU A 357 -11.42 -23.72 0.91
CA LEU A 357 -12.39 -22.84 0.28
C LEU A 357 -13.35 -22.23 1.33
N GLU A 358 -13.81 -23.04 2.29
CA GLU A 358 -14.66 -22.59 3.39
C GLU A 358 -13.95 -21.55 4.29
N ALA A 359 -12.71 -21.84 4.68
CA ALA A 359 -11.91 -20.94 5.51
C ALA A 359 -11.64 -19.60 4.79
N VAL A 360 -11.33 -19.66 3.49
CA VAL A 360 -11.17 -18.47 2.64
C VAL A 360 -12.47 -17.66 2.56
N GLN A 361 -13.63 -18.31 2.47
CA GLN A 361 -14.92 -17.61 2.46
C GLN A 361 -15.18 -16.89 3.79
N LYS A 362 -14.94 -17.55 4.93
CA LYS A 362 -15.10 -16.92 6.25
C LYS A 362 -14.16 -15.72 6.43
N MET A 363 -12.91 -15.84 5.98
CA MET A 363 -11.95 -14.73 5.98
C MET A 363 -12.38 -13.57 5.06
N SER A 364 -12.94 -13.88 3.90
CA SER A 364 -13.49 -12.88 2.98
C SER A 364 -14.64 -12.10 3.64
N ASN A 365 -15.57 -12.79 4.31
CA ASN A 365 -16.69 -12.16 4.99
C ASN A 365 -16.23 -11.15 6.06
N PHE A 366 -15.16 -11.46 6.80
CA PHE A 366 -14.55 -10.54 7.76
C PHE A 366 -14.11 -9.19 7.13
N TRP A 367 -13.58 -9.22 5.91
CA TRP A 367 -13.18 -8.01 5.18
C TRP A 367 -14.37 -7.30 4.53
N GLN A 368 -15.39 -8.05 4.09
CA GLN A 368 -16.63 -7.47 3.55
C GLN A 368 -17.37 -6.65 4.61
N GLU A 369 -17.42 -7.10 5.87
CA GLU A 369 -17.94 -6.31 7.01
C GLU A 369 -17.22 -4.95 7.22
N ARG A 370 -16.06 -4.77 6.58
CA ARG A 370 -15.22 -3.55 6.62
C ARG A 370 -15.21 -2.80 5.29
N ASN A 371 -16.14 -3.12 4.39
CA ASN A 371 -16.27 -2.56 3.05
C ASN A 371 -15.04 -2.79 2.16
N ILE A 372 -14.44 -3.99 2.25
CA ILE A 372 -13.24 -4.36 1.49
C ILE A 372 -13.46 -5.71 0.81
N ASP A 373 -13.21 -5.74 -0.50
CA ASP A 373 -13.07 -6.98 -1.23
C ASP A 373 -11.64 -7.49 -1.06
N MET A 374 -11.48 -8.53 -0.24
CA MET A 374 -10.19 -9.10 0.15
C MET A 374 -9.26 -9.41 -1.04
N PHE A 375 -9.79 -9.91 -2.15
CA PHE A 375 -8.98 -10.37 -3.28
C PHE A 375 -8.97 -9.40 -4.45
N LYS A 376 -9.90 -8.45 -4.54
CA LYS A 376 -9.87 -7.41 -5.58
C LYS A 376 -9.11 -6.17 -5.12
N ASP A 377 -9.22 -5.78 -3.86
CA ASP A 377 -8.65 -4.53 -3.33
C ASP A 377 -7.18 -4.62 -2.93
N GLY A 378 -6.69 -5.82 -2.63
CA GLY A 378 -5.32 -6.03 -2.17
C GLY A 378 -4.73 -7.33 -2.66
N VAL A 379 -3.42 -7.46 -2.47
CA VAL A 379 -2.65 -8.68 -2.72
C VAL A 379 -2.06 -9.25 -1.41
N SER A 380 -2.28 -8.56 -0.29
CA SER A 380 -1.74 -8.89 1.04
C SER A 380 -2.44 -8.08 2.14
N VAL A 381 -2.31 -8.49 3.43
CA VAL A 381 -2.88 -7.75 4.58
C VAL A 381 -2.44 -6.28 4.63
N PRO A 382 -1.16 -5.91 4.40
CA PRO A 382 -0.75 -4.50 4.37
C PRO A 382 -1.54 -3.66 3.37
N GLY A 383 -1.80 -4.19 2.17
CA GLY A 383 -2.58 -3.48 1.15
C GLY A 383 -4.03 -3.25 1.58
N LEU A 384 -4.67 -4.31 2.10
CA LEU A 384 -6.05 -4.23 2.60
C LEU A 384 -6.17 -3.29 3.80
N THR A 385 -5.21 -3.36 4.72
CA THR A 385 -5.20 -2.52 5.91
C THR A 385 -4.97 -1.06 5.57
N MET A 386 -4.08 -0.77 4.62
CA MET A 386 -3.90 0.60 4.14
C MET A 386 -5.20 1.14 3.53
N LYS A 387 -5.89 0.37 2.67
CA LYS A 387 -7.21 0.78 2.15
C LYS A 387 -8.19 1.02 3.30
N TYR A 388 -8.32 0.07 4.23
CA TYR A 388 -9.20 0.20 5.40
C TYR A 388 -8.91 1.46 6.22
N LEU A 389 -7.64 1.70 6.53
CA LEU A 389 -7.19 2.82 7.35
C LEU A 389 -7.58 4.15 6.72
N PHE A 390 -7.26 4.35 5.43
CA PHE A 390 -7.53 5.61 4.75
C PHE A 390 -9.00 5.79 4.36
N SER A 391 -9.76 4.72 4.15
CA SER A 391 -11.22 4.78 3.95
C SER A 391 -11.98 5.18 5.21
N ASN A 392 -11.40 5.01 6.41
CA ASN A 392 -12.07 5.27 7.69
C ASN A 392 -11.65 6.58 8.39
N ILE A 393 -11.03 7.53 7.68
CA ILE A 393 -10.58 8.82 8.22
C ILE A 393 -11.29 10.02 7.57
N PRO A 394 -12.60 10.24 7.84
CA PRO A 394 -13.38 11.26 7.16
C PRO A 394 -12.80 12.67 7.35
N GLY A 395 -12.85 13.47 6.29
CA GLY A 395 -12.43 14.88 6.31
C GLY A 395 -10.98 15.09 6.74
N THR A 396 -10.10 14.15 6.40
CA THR A 396 -8.66 14.25 6.66
C THR A 396 -7.90 13.87 5.39
N TYR A 397 -6.91 14.68 5.04
CA TYR A 397 -6.04 14.39 3.91
C TYR A 397 -4.57 14.63 4.27
N PHE A 398 -3.68 14.05 3.47
CA PHE A 398 -2.24 14.12 3.64
C PHE A 398 -1.61 14.72 2.39
N SER A 399 -1.10 15.95 2.52
CA SER A 399 -0.36 16.58 1.44
C SER A 399 1.04 15.97 1.35
N LEU A 400 1.42 15.56 0.13
CA LEU A 400 2.79 15.21 -0.17
C LEU A 400 3.55 16.49 -0.55
N PHE A 401 4.88 16.42 -0.57
CA PHE A 401 5.67 17.55 -1.02
C PHE A 401 5.40 17.84 -2.50
N SER A 402 5.32 19.12 -2.87
CA SER A 402 5.24 19.54 -4.27
C SER A 402 6.62 19.45 -4.95
N ASP A 403 6.68 19.53 -6.28
CA ASP A 403 7.97 19.53 -7.00
C ASP A 403 8.93 20.62 -6.52
N LYS A 404 8.39 21.77 -6.10
CA LYS A 404 9.16 22.87 -5.52
C LYS A 404 9.87 22.49 -4.21
N ASP A 405 9.27 21.61 -3.43
CA ASP A 405 9.80 21.13 -2.15
C ASP A 405 10.23 19.65 -2.25
N LYS A 406 10.54 19.16 -3.46
CA LYS A 406 10.95 17.77 -3.71
C LYS A 406 12.18 17.36 -2.89
N ASP A 407 13.05 18.31 -2.57
CA ASP A 407 14.21 18.10 -1.70
C ASP A 407 13.80 17.58 -0.31
N MET A 408 12.68 18.08 0.25
CA MET A 408 12.18 17.66 1.56
C MET A 408 11.81 16.18 1.64
N TYR A 409 11.31 15.61 0.54
CA TYR A 409 11.02 14.18 0.48
C TYR A 409 12.28 13.35 0.72
N TYR A 410 13.38 13.70 0.06
CA TYR A 410 14.66 13.02 0.24
C TYR A 410 15.25 13.30 1.63
N THR A 411 15.15 14.54 2.13
CA THR A 411 15.60 14.87 3.50
C THR A 411 14.88 14.03 4.55
N MET A 412 13.55 13.89 4.46
CA MET A 412 12.77 13.04 5.37
C MET A 412 13.17 11.56 5.24
N LYS A 413 13.35 11.07 4.01
CA LYS A 413 13.75 9.69 3.74
C LYS A 413 15.13 9.37 4.30
N ASP A 414 16.11 10.25 4.12
CA ASP A 414 17.48 10.04 4.59
C ASP A 414 17.62 10.12 6.12
N ASN A 415 16.74 10.89 6.77
CA ASN A 415 16.65 10.98 8.21
C ASN A 415 15.73 9.92 8.84
N ASN A 416 15.04 9.10 8.04
CA ASN A 416 14.21 8.03 8.56
C ASN A 416 15.11 6.94 9.18
N VAL A 417 14.81 6.56 10.42
CA VAL A 417 15.57 5.57 11.19
C VAL A 417 14.63 4.47 11.68
N GLY A 418 15.12 3.24 11.69
CA GLY A 418 14.41 2.11 12.30
C GLY A 418 14.48 2.13 13.84
N GLY A 419 13.88 1.12 14.46
CA GLY A 419 14.01 0.91 15.90
C GLY A 419 15.46 0.64 16.32
N PRO A 420 16.00 1.32 17.34
CA PRO A 420 17.34 1.07 17.82
C PRO A 420 17.43 -0.30 18.53
N SER A 421 18.24 -1.21 17.99
CA SER A 421 18.57 -2.49 18.64
C SER A 421 19.95 -2.40 19.28
N ILE A 422 20.00 -2.22 20.61
CA ILE A 422 21.22 -1.92 21.35
C ILE A 422 21.48 -2.98 22.43
N ILE A 423 22.73 -3.44 22.52
CA ILE A 423 23.20 -4.33 23.58
C ILE A 423 24.09 -3.52 24.52
N PHE A 424 23.59 -3.19 25.71
CA PHE A 424 24.35 -2.44 26.71
C PHE A 424 25.36 -3.32 27.47
N ASN A 425 24.99 -4.57 27.76
CA ASN A 425 25.84 -5.54 28.44
C ASN A 425 25.67 -6.92 27.79
N ARG A 426 26.79 -7.58 27.45
CA ARG A 426 26.75 -8.91 26.80
C ARG A 426 26.30 -10.04 27.73
N TYR A 427 26.46 -9.86 29.05
CA TYR A 427 26.19 -10.89 30.03
C TYR A 427 25.70 -10.33 31.35
N HIS A 428 24.57 -10.86 31.83
CA HIS A 428 24.09 -10.68 33.19
C HIS A 428 23.52 -12.00 33.72
N GLU A 429 23.88 -12.31 34.96
CA GLU A 429 23.40 -13.49 35.67
C GLU A 429 23.08 -13.14 37.12
N LYS A 430 21.93 -13.64 37.58
CA LYS A 430 21.46 -13.53 38.96
C LYS A 430 22.47 -14.17 39.92
N GLY A 431 22.82 -13.45 40.98
CA GLY A 431 23.74 -13.89 42.03
C GLY A 431 25.21 -13.86 41.66
N LYS A 432 25.57 -13.81 40.36
CA LYS A 432 26.98 -13.81 39.91
C LYS A 432 27.46 -12.45 39.43
N THR A 433 26.69 -11.78 38.57
CA THR A 433 27.10 -10.48 38.02
C THR A 433 26.78 -9.33 38.97
N SER A 434 27.61 -8.30 39.00
CA SER A 434 27.38 -7.08 39.78
C SER A 434 26.84 -5.97 38.90
N ILE A 435 25.85 -5.22 39.38
CA ILE A 435 25.23 -4.11 38.64
C ILE A 435 26.17 -2.91 38.68
N ARG A 436 26.53 -2.37 37.50
CA ARG A 436 27.33 -1.13 37.34
C ARG A 436 28.61 -1.12 38.18
N LYS A 437 29.35 -2.24 38.20
CA LYS A 437 30.52 -2.45 39.08
C LYS A 437 31.56 -1.33 38.99
N GLU A 438 31.91 -0.94 37.77
CA GLU A 438 32.92 0.10 37.53
C GLU A 438 32.44 1.49 37.97
N GLU A 439 31.18 1.83 37.70
CA GLU A 439 30.60 3.13 38.11
C GLU A 439 30.48 3.26 39.62
N MET A 440 30.10 2.18 40.31
CA MET A 440 30.01 2.18 41.78
C MET A 440 31.40 2.31 42.39
N ARG A 441 32.41 1.62 41.85
CA ARG A 441 33.81 1.78 42.26
C ARG A 441 34.29 3.22 42.09
N ALA A 442 34.01 3.84 40.95
CA ALA A 442 34.37 5.24 40.68
C ALA A 442 33.70 6.23 41.67
N LYS A 443 32.52 5.89 42.19
CA LYS A 443 31.79 6.66 43.21
C LYS A 443 32.15 6.28 44.65
N GLY A 444 33.15 5.41 44.86
CA GLY A 444 33.54 4.92 46.19
C GLY A 444 32.46 4.08 46.88
N LYS A 445 31.57 3.44 46.11
CA LYS A 445 30.44 2.63 46.61
C LYS A 445 30.62 1.16 46.23
N GLU A 446 30.13 0.26 47.07
CA GLU A 446 30.10 -1.17 46.78
C GLU A 446 29.01 -1.49 45.73
N SER A 447 29.35 -2.29 44.73
CA SER A 447 28.42 -2.72 43.70
C SER A 447 27.51 -3.83 44.20
N LYS A 448 26.21 -3.73 43.92
CA LYS A 448 25.23 -4.75 44.33
C LYS A 448 25.20 -5.93 43.34
N PRO A 449 25.05 -7.18 43.79
CA PRO A 449 24.84 -8.31 42.90
C PRO A 449 23.48 -8.19 42.20
N CYS A 450 23.44 -8.60 40.93
CA CYS A 450 22.21 -8.75 40.17
C CYS A 450 21.32 -9.78 40.86
N LYS A 451 20.10 -9.41 41.24
CA LYS A 451 19.17 -10.33 41.92
C LYS A 451 18.08 -10.86 41.03
N ASN A 452 17.68 -10.12 40.00
CA ASN A 452 16.62 -10.50 39.06
C ASN A 452 16.97 -9.92 37.69
N VAL A 453 16.57 -10.62 36.62
CA VAL A 453 16.60 -10.14 35.24
C VAL A 453 15.14 -10.06 34.79
N VAL A 454 14.72 -8.91 34.30
CA VAL A 454 13.33 -8.64 33.92
C VAL A 454 13.32 -8.12 32.48
N GLY A 455 12.44 -8.69 31.65
CA GLY A 455 12.17 -8.18 30.30
C GLY A 455 10.88 -7.36 30.31
N TYR A 456 10.89 -6.23 29.60
CA TYR A 456 9.71 -5.42 29.36
C TYR A 456 9.50 -5.31 27.85
N ASP A 457 8.25 -5.40 27.42
CA ASP A 457 7.85 -5.21 26.02
C ASP A 457 6.70 -4.19 25.98
N ALA A 458 6.74 -3.29 25.00
CA ALA A 458 5.70 -2.29 24.82
C ALA A 458 4.56 -2.89 23.99
N ASN A 459 3.37 -2.99 24.61
CA ASN A 459 2.18 -3.49 23.93
C ASN A 459 1.83 -2.61 22.72
N ALA A 460 2.03 -3.14 21.51
CA ALA A 460 1.67 -2.49 20.25
C ALA A 460 2.27 -1.06 20.09
N LEU A 461 3.56 -0.90 20.38
CA LEU A 461 4.26 0.40 20.36
C LEU A 461 3.93 1.27 19.14
N TYR A 462 4.03 0.69 17.94
CA TYR A 462 3.79 1.40 16.70
C TYR A 462 2.32 1.76 16.49
N LEU A 463 1.39 0.86 16.85
CA LEU A 463 -0.04 1.16 16.85
C LEU A 463 -0.36 2.34 17.78
N TRP A 464 0.22 2.36 18.98
CA TRP A 464 0.08 3.50 19.89
C TRP A 464 0.64 4.79 19.30
N ALA A 465 1.78 4.71 18.59
CA ALA A 465 2.39 5.86 17.94
C ALA A 465 1.49 6.43 16.83
N ILE A 466 0.80 5.59 16.05
CA ILE A 466 -0.08 6.11 14.99
C ILE A 466 -1.36 6.76 15.51
N MET A 467 -1.80 6.36 16.70
CA MET A 467 -2.94 6.95 17.40
C MET A 467 -2.65 8.37 17.92
N GLN A 468 -1.39 8.80 17.91
CA GLN A 468 -1.01 10.16 18.30
C GLN A 468 -1.34 11.17 17.18
N ASN A 469 -1.08 12.46 17.44
CA ASN A 469 -1.22 13.48 16.42
C ASN A 469 -0.37 13.15 15.19
N MET A 470 -0.99 13.21 14.01
CA MET A 470 -0.37 12.99 12.71
C MET A 470 -0.26 14.28 11.88
N PRO A 471 0.70 14.36 10.94
CA PRO A 471 0.85 15.50 10.05
C PRO A 471 -0.24 15.48 8.97
N THR A 472 -1.33 16.21 9.22
CA THR A 472 -2.48 16.28 8.32
C THR A 472 -2.58 17.63 7.62
N GLY A 473 -3.36 17.67 6.54
CA GLY A 473 -3.66 18.87 5.79
C GLY A 473 -2.47 19.40 4.99
N GLN A 474 -2.46 20.71 4.76
CA GLN A 474 -1.40 21.43 4.04
C GLN A 474 -0.22 21.76 4.97
N TYR A 475 0.99 21.72 4.41
CA TYR A 475 2.20 22.05 5.16
C TYR A 475 2.62 23.52 4.97
N THR A 476 3.34 24.05 5.95
CA THR A 476 4.07 25.32 5.83
C THR A 476 5.55 25.05 6.00
N ARG A 477 6.36 25.44 5.02
CA ARG A 477 7.82 25.39 5.09
C ARG A 477 8.38 26.77 5.44
N ARG A 478 9.46 26.83 6.22
CA ARG A 478 10.22 28.05 6.49
C ARG A 478 11.71 27.73 6.46
N LEU A 479 12.50 28.57 5.79
CA LEU A 479 13.93 28.37 5.58
C LEU A 479 14.74 29.47 6.25
N GLU A 480 15.93 29.15 6.75
CA GLU A 480 16.82 30.15 7.34
C GLU A 480 17.22 31.24 6.33
N GLU A 481 17.47 30.87 5.07
CA GLU A 481 17.97 31.75 4.00
C GLU A 481 17.15 33.03 3.79
N ASP A 482 15.85 33.00 4.10
CA ASP A 482 14.94 34.13 3.91
C ASP A 482 14.42 34.73 5.23
N GLY A 483 15.01 34.33 6.37
CA GLY A 483 14.57 34.74 7.71
C GLY A 483 13.32 34.00 8.18
N PHE A 484 13.17 32.73 7.79
CA PHE A 484 12.04 31.86 8.13
C PHE A 484 10.68 32.44 7.70
N LYS A 485 10.64 33.00 6.49
CA LYS A 485 9.38 33.48 5.89
C LYS A 485 8.44 32.31 5.64
N ILE A 486 7.14 32.59 5.78
CA ILE A 486 6.09 31.61 5.53
C ILE A 486 6.05 31.19 4.06
N ARG A 487 6.25 29.90 3.79
CA ARG A 487 6.01 29.25 2.49
C ARG A 487 4.90 28.23 2.65
N TRP A 488 3.66 28.69 2.51
CA TRP A 488 2.46 27.87 2.66
C TRP A 488 2.20 27.06 1.38
N SER A 489 2.03 25.74 1.51
CA SER A 489 1.74 24.86 0.36
C SER A 489 0.30 24.92 -0.13
N GLY A 490 -0.58 25.61 0.60
CA GLY A 490 -2.00 25.51 0.37
C GLY A 490 -2.58 26.38 -0.74
N LYS A 491 -3.84 26.09 -1.05
CA LYS A 491 -4.59 26.61 -2.18
C LYS A 491 -5.84 27.35 -1.70
N MET A 492 -6.11 28.55 -2.23
CA MET A 492 -7.32 29.33 -1.89
C MET A 492 -8.62 28.60 -2.26
N ALA A 493 -8.60 27.85 -3.37
CA ALA A 493 -9.71 26.99 -3.77
C ALA A 493 -10.08 26.00 -2.64
N ILE A 494 -9.07 25.37 -2.02
CA ILE A 494 -9.29 24.40 -0.93
C ILE A 494 -9.88 25.08 0.31
N GLU A 495 -9.44 26.29 0.67
CA GLU A 495 -10.08 27.04 1.77
C GLU A 495 -11.59 27.26 1.52
N TRP A 496 -11.96 27.53 0.27
CA TRP A 496 -13.34 27.73 -0.13
C TRP A 496 -14.13 26.41 -0.13
N LEU A 497 -13.56 25.34 -0.69
CA LEU A 497 -14.20 24.02 -0.70
C LEU A 497 -14.44 23.48 0.72
N GLU A 498 -13.48 23.65 1.64
CA GLU A 498 -13.64 23.29 3.06
C GLU A 498 -14.78 24.10 3.72
N TRP A 499 -14.93 25.37 3.35
CA TRP A 499 -16.04 26.19 3.83
C TRP A 499 -17.39 25.76 3.26
N GLU A 500 -17.49 25.48 1.96
CA GLU A 500 -18.72 24.97 1.33
C GLU A 500 -19.11 23.61 1.93
N ALA A 501 -18.14 22.71 2.11
CA ALA A 501 -18.34 21.42 2.77
C ALA A 501 -18.90 21.61 4.20
N TYR A 502 -18.31 22.52 4.98
CA TYR A 502 -18.77 22.85 6.33
C TYR A 502 -20.18 23.45 6.38
N GLN A 503 -20.50 24.37 5.47
CA GLN A 503 -21.82 25.02 5.43
C GLN A 503 -22.93 24.05 5.02
N ARG A 504 -22.65 23.19 4.03
CA ARG A 504 -23.62 22.25 3.47
C ARG A 504 -23.68 20.93 4.22
N ARG A 505 -22.71 20.67 5.11
CA ARG A 505 -22.53 19.40 5.83
C ARG A 505 -22.37 18.21 4.88
N ILE A 506 -21.62 18.42 3.81
CA ILE A 506 -21.28 17.42 2.79
C ILE A 506 -19.76 17.21 2.76
N GLN A 507 -19.31 16.12 2.14
CA GLN A 507 -17.89 15.92 1.87
C GLN A 507 -17.58 16.25 0.41
N ILE A 508 -16.81 17.32 0.18
CA ILE A 508 -16.42 17.70 -1.18
C ILE A 508 -15.07 17.06 -1.49
N ARG A 509 -15.05 16.24 -2.53
CA ARG A 509 -13.83 15.65 -3.08
C ARG A 509 -13.06 16.68 -3.90
N HIS A 510 -11.77 16.81 -3.65
CA HIS A 510 -10.86 17.72 -4.33
C HIS A 510 -9.47 17.09 -4.46
N GLU A 511 -8.56 17.77 -5.16
CA GLU A 511 -7.19 17.30 -5.48
C GLU A 511 -6.46 16.67 -4.28
N TYR A 512 -6.57 17.29 -3.10
CA TYR A 512 -5.87 16.80 -1.90
C TYR A 512 -6.55 15.66 -1.13
N ASN A 513 -7.86 15.47 -1.22
CA ASN A 513 -8.58 14.58 -0.29
C ASN A 513 -9.23 13.33 -0.93
N ASN A 514 -9.32 13.19 -2.26
CA ASN A 514 -9.59 11.88 -2.90
C ASN A 514 -9.46 11.88 -4.45
N ALA A 515 -8.38 12.41 -5.02
CA ALA A 515 -8.20 12.60 -6.48
C ALA A 515 -9.18 13.61 -7.13
N GLU A 516 -8.65 14.41 -8.05
CA GLU A 516 -9.40 15.41 -8.81
C GLU A 516 -10.31 14.74 -9.86
N LYS A 517 -11.61 15.08 -9.85
CA LYS A 517 -12.57 14.58 -10.85
C LYS A 517 -12.32 15.26 -12.20
N ARG A 518 -12.50 14.50 -13.28
CA ARG A 518 -12.43 14.98 -14.66
C ARG A 518 -13.77 14.75 -15.36
N ILE A 519 -14.32 15.77 -16.01
CA ILE A 519 -15.69 15.77 -16.54
C ILE A 519 -15.73 15.55 -18.06
N GLY A 520 -16.52 14.56 -18.47
CA GLY A 520 -16.85 14.22 -19.86
C GLY A 520 -15.65 13.91 -20.77
N ALA A 521 -15.88 13.86 -22.08
CA ALA A 521 -14.88 13.53 -23.09
C ALA A 521 -13.66 14.47 -23.11
N ARG A 522 -13.86 15.76 -22.78
CA ARG A 522 -12.77 16.74 -22.65
C ARG A 522 -11.84 16.49 -21.45
N ARG A 523 -12.21 15.57 -20.54
CA ARG A 523 -11.46 15.27 -19.31
C ARG A 523 -11.13 16.53 -18.49
N LEU A 524 -12.07 17.49 -18.48
CA LEU A 524 -11.91 18.79 -17.85
C LEU A 524 -11.75 18.61 -16.32
N PRO A 525 -10.60 18.96 -15.72
CA PRO A 525 -10.44 18.93 -14.26
C PRO A 525 -11.35 19.94 -13.58
N VAL A 526 -11.87 19.57 -12.41
CA VAL A 526 -12.71 20.45 -11.58
C VAL A 526 -12.15 20.55 -10.16
N ASP A 527 -12.30 21.72 -9.52
CA ASP A 527 -11.68 21.97 -8.20
C ASP A 527 -12.30 21.10 -7.10
N GLY A 528 -13.62 20.96 -7.09
CA GLY A 528 -14.37 20.17 -6.13
C GLY A 528 -15.53 19.40 -6.75
N PHE A 529 -15.84 18.23 -6.21
CA PHE A 529 -16.92 17.37 -6.67
C PHE A 529 -17.62 16.66 -5.51
N HIS A 530 -18.94 16.57 -5.59
CA HIS A 530 -19.77 15.79 -4.68
C HIS A 530 -20.63 14.82 -5.48
N ALA A 531 -20.35 13.52 -5.32
CA ALA A 531 -20.97 12.46 -6.12
C ALA A 531 -22.48 12.33 -5.86
N GLU A 532 -22.92 12.33 -4.61
CA GLU A 532 -24.34 12.09 -4.24
C GLU A 532 -25.28 13.14 -4.85
N SER A 533 -24.88 14.41 -4.87
CA SER A 533 -25.69 15.49 -5.47
C SER A 533 -25.26 15.86 -6.89
N GLN A 534 -24.36 15.08 -7.49
CA GLN A 534 -23.77 15.34 -8.81
C GLN A 534 -23.37 16.82 -8.97
N THR A 535 -22.72 17.39 -7.94
CA THR A 535 -22.41 18.82 -7.88
C THR A 535 -20.92 19.06 -8.05
N VAL A 536 -20.58 19.91 -9.01
CA VAL A 536 -19.23 20.45 -9.25
C VAL A 536 -19.10 21.81 -8.58
N PHE A 537 -17.99 21.99 -7.87
CA PHE A 537 -17.59 23.24 -7.24
C PHE A 537 -16.38 23.78 -7.98
N GLN A 538 -16.50 24.93 -8.63
CA GLN A 538 -15.43 25.54 -9.42
C GLN A 538 -14.97 26.86 -8.80
N PHE A 539 -13.67 26.94 -8.53
CA PHE A 539 -13.05 28.14 -7.99
C PHE A 539 -12.27 28.88 -9.07
N HIS A 540 -12.76 30.06 -9.46
CA HIS A 540 -12.11 30.87 -10.49
C HIS A 540 -11.06 31.79 -9.85
N GLY A 541 -9.95 31.17 -9.42
CA GLY A 541 -8.82 31.86 -8.83
C GLY A 541 -7.49 31.09 -8.90
N LEU A 542 -6.36 31.79 -8.70
CA LEU A 542 -5.03 31.21 -8.83
C LEU A 542 -4.58 30.58 -7.52
N THR A 543 -3.87 29.47 -7.65
CA THR A 543 -3.23 28.77 -6.56
C THR A 543 -1.69 28.86 -6.64
N VAL A 544 -1.12 29.65 -5.71
CA VAL A 544 0.23 29.54 -5.08
C VAL A 544 1.35 30.56 -5.46
N LEU A 545 1.91 31.13 -4.35
CA LEU A 545 3.19 31.80 -4.01
C LEU A 545 3.79 33.00 -4.80
N TYR A 546 4.10 34.04 -4.01
CA TYR A 546 5.13 35.08 -4.18
C TYR A 546 5.07 35.86 -5.51
N PHE A 547 4.63 37.11 -5.38
CA PHE A 547 4.27 38.09 -6.42
C PHE A 547 2.79 38.11 -6.79
N ILE A 548 2.36 39.34 -7.03
CA ILE A 548 0.99 39.85 -7.14
C ILE A 548 0.38 39.34 -8.45
N LEU A 549 -0.04 38.08 -8.50
CA LEU A 549 -0.87 37.59 -9.60
C LEU A 549 -2.17 37.07 -9.03
N LEU A 550 -3.24 37.81 -9.34
CA LEU A 550 -4.58 37.70 -8.81
C LEU A 550 -5.34 36.68 -9.67
N GLY A 551 -6.05 35.72 -9.10
CA GLY A 551 -6.68 34.63 -9.86
C GLY A 551 -7.73 35.04 -10.87
N CYS A 552 -8.47 36.11 -10.59
CA CYS A 552 -9.34 36.74 -11.58
C CYS A 552 -8.59 37.08 -12.89
N TYR A 553 -7.28 37.32 -12.85
CA TYR A 553 -6.41 37.59 -14.01
C TYR A 553 -6.33 36.40 -14.98
N TRP A 554 -6.35 35.17 -14.47
CA TRP A 554 -6.23 33.95 -15.28
C TRP A 554 -7.54 33.55 -15.96
N HIS A 555 -8.65 34.10 -15.48
CA HIS A 555 -10.01 33.81 -15.95
C HIS A 555 -10.68 35.03 -16.59
N GLY A 556 -9.94 36.11 -16.85
CA GLY A 556 -10.51 37.25 -17.58
C GLY A 556 -11.55 38.08 -16.83
N HIS A 557 -11.72 37.89 -15.51
CA HIS A 557 -12.81 38.52 -14.77
C HIS A 557 -12.60 40.03 -14.65
N ASN A 558 -13.62 40.80 -15.02
CA ASN A 558 -13.60 42.25 -14.91
C ASN A 558 -13.91 42.69 -13.47
N CYS A 559 -12.89 42.79 -12.63
CA CYS A 559 -12.99 43.28 -11.26
C CYS A 559 -11.81 44.18 -10.90
N GLN A 560 -11.86 44.82 -9.72
CA GLN A 560 -10.81 45.72 -9.21
C GLN A 560 -9.41 45.09 -9.16
N LEU A 561 -9.32 43.76 -9.17
CA LEU A 561 -8.04 43.05 -9.18
C LEU A 561 -7.34 43.07 -10.55
N ASN A 562 -8.08 43.33 -11.62
CA ASN A 562 -7.59 43.32 -13.01
C ASN A 562 -7.77 44.67 -13.72
N GLU A 563 -8.04 45.73 -12.95
CA GLU A 563 -8.27 47.05 -13.51
C GLU A 563 -7.07 47.51 -14.34
N GLY A 564 -7.32 47.90 -15.59
CA GLY A 564 -6.30 48.34 -16.55
C GLY A 564 -5.54 47.22 -17.28
N LYS A 565 -5.94 45.94 -17.14
CA LYS A 565 -5.31 44.82 -17.87
C LYS A 565 -6.20 44.32 -19.02
N GLU A 566 -5.70 44.41 -20.24
CA GLU A 566 -6.42 43.93 -21.44
C GLU A 566 -5.96 42.54 -21.91
N VAL A 567 -4.72 42.15 -21.59
CA VAL A 567 -4.11 40.87 -21.98
C VAL A 567 -3.54 40.18 -20.75
N ASN A 568 -3.63 38.85 -20.72
CA ASN A 568 -2.91 38.01 -19.79
C ASN A 568 -1.54 37.66 -20.36
N GLU A 569 -0.50 38.34 -19.89
CA GLU A 569 0.89 38.18 -20.31
C GLU A 569 1.49 36.77 -20.06
N LYS A 570 0.84 35.93 -19.25
CA LYS A 570 1.34 34.57 -18.94
C LYS A 570 0.75 33.50 -19.84
N ARG A 571 -0.51 33.67 -20.26
CA ARG A 571 -1.15 32.81 -21.26
C ARG A 571 -1.02 33.36 -22.68
N ASP A 572 -0.53 34.60 -22.82
CA ASP A 572 -0.48 35.34 -24.08
C ASP A 572 -1.86 35.44 -24.77
N LYS A 573 -2.91 35.72 -23.97
CA LYS A 573 -4.31 35.78 -24.44
C LYS A 573 -5.04 37.03 -23.94
N PRO A 574 -5.93 37.64 -24.74
CA PRO A 574 -6.82 38.70 -24.28
C PRO A 574 -7.66 38.28 -23.06
N MET A 575 -7.85 39.19 -22.11
CA MET A 575 -8.66 38.93 -20.91
C MET A 575 -10.11 38.56 -21.26
N LYS A 576 -10.65 39.14 -22.34
CA LYS A 576 -12.00 38.82 -22.84
C LYS A 576 -12.11 37.36 -23.29
N GLU A 577 -11.11 36.86 -24.03
CA GLU A 577 -11.09 35.49 -24.52
C GLU A 577 -11.00 34.48 -23.37
N LEU A 578 -10.20 34.78 -22.34
CA LEU A 578 -10.10 33.94 -21.12
C LEU A 578 -11.42 33.86 -20.35
N LEU A 579 -12.17 34.96 -20.30
CA LEU A 579 -13.50 34.97 -19.69
C LEU A 579 -14.49 34.12 -20.48
N GLU A 580 -14.42 34.19 -21.82
CA GLU A 580 -15.25 33.36 -22.71
C GLU A 580 -14.87 31.87 -22.59
N GLU A 581 -13.59 31.53 -22.51
CA GLU A 581 -13.11 30.17 -22.21
C GLU A 581 -13.63 29.66 -20.87
N THR A 582 -13.56 30.49 -19.81
CA THR A 582 -14.06 30.14 -18.48
C THR A 582 -15.57 29.86 -18.52
N LYS A 583 -16.35 30.74 -19.17
CA LYS A 583 -17.79 30.54 -19.37
C LYS A 583 -18.11 29.30 -20.19
N ARG A 584 -17.32 28.99 -21.23
CA ARG A 584 -17.44 27.76 -22.03
C ARG A 584 -17.22 26.51 -21.17
N ASN A 585 -16.26 26.54 -20.24
CA ASN A 585 -16.05 25.44 -19.31
C ASN A 585 -17.22 25.25 -18.33
N SER A 586 -17.75 26.34 -17.76
CA SER A 586 -18.94 26.30 -16.90
C SER A 586 -20.19 25.78 -17.62
N ALA A 587 -20.40 26.24 -18.86
CA ALA A 587 -21.49 25.78 -19.72
C ALA A 587 -21.33 24.29 -20.08
N TYR A 588 -20.10 23.85 -20.38
CA TYR A 588 -19.80 22.44 -20.64
C TYR A 588 -20.13 21.56 -19.43
N ILE A 589 -19.73 21.92 -18.21
CA ILE A 589 -20.05 21.16 -16.98
C ILE A 589 -21.56 21.01 -16.81
N THR A 590 -22.30 22.12 -16.95
CA THR A 590 -23.77 22.12 -16.79
C THR A 590 -24.44 21.28 -17.89
N LYS A 591 -23.94 21.35 -19.13
CA LYS A 591 -24.45 20.55 -20.26
C LYS A 591 -24.19 19.05 -20.09
N GLN A 592 -23.14 18.66 -19.38
CA GLN A 592 -22.88 17.26 -18.99
C GLN A 592 -23.82 16.77 -17.85
N GLY A 593 -24.76 17.60 -17.40
CA GLY A 593 -25.79 17.23 -16.42
C GLY A 593 -25.40 17.41 -14.96
N PHE A 594 -24.29 18.11 -14.67
CA PHE A 594 -23.85 18.40 -13.31
C PHE A 594 -24.42 19.72 -12.79
N ASN A 595 -24.73 19.75 -11.49
CA ASN A 595 -25.00 20.99 -10.78
C ASN A 595 -23.70 21.77 -10.61
N LEU A 596 -23.67 23.07 -10.95
CA LEU A 596 -22.45 23.89 -10.87
C LEU A 596 -22.58 24.97 -9.79
N VAL A 597 -21.61 25.01 -8.87
CA VAL A 597 -21.43 26.06 -7.87
C VAL A 597 -20.09 26.73 -8.12
N GLU A 598 -20.10 28.06 -8.31
CA GLU A 598 -18.89 28.80 -8.66
C GLU A 598 -18.57 29.86 -7.61
N CYS A 599 -17.28 30.14 -7.42
CA CYS A 599 -16.83 31.27 -6.61
C CYS A 599 -15.62 31.93 -7.26
N TRP A 600 -15.67 33.25 -7.43
CA TRP A 600 -14.54 34.03 -7.93
C TRP A 600 -13.59 34.42 -6.80
N GLU A 601 -12.31 34.58 -7.11
CA GLU A 601 -11.32 35.00 -6.10
C GLU A 601 -11.68 36.33 -5.41
N CYS A 602 -12.15 37.32 -6.17
CA CYS A 602 -12.53 38.62 -5.60
C CYS A 602 -13.70 38.50 -4.62
N GLU A 603 -14.69 37.67 -4.95
CA GLU A 603 -15.84 37.39 -4.09
C GLU A 603 -15.38 36.70 -2.81
N TRP A 604 -14.53 35.68 -2.93
CA TRP A 604 -13.97 34.97 -1.77
C TRP A 604 -13.17 35.89 -0.86
N ARG A 605 -12.34 36.78 -1.43
CA ARG A 605 -11.58 37.79 -0.66
C ARG A 605 -12.50 38.74 0.10
N ASP A 606 -13.59 39.17 -0.53
CA ASP A 606 -14.56 40.06 0.11
C ASP A 606 -15.39 39.34 1.17
N MET A 607 -15.79 38.08 0.93
CA MET A 607 -16.43 37.23 1.93
C MET A 607 -15.55 37.07 3.18
N LYS A 608 -14.25 36.83 3.01
CA LYS A 608 -13.31 36.75 4.15
C LYS A 608 -13.24 38.03 4.99
N LYS A 609 -13.54 39.20 4.41
CA LYS A 609 -13.58 40.48 5.13
C LYS A 609 -14.92 40.73 5.82
N ARG A 610 -16.04 40.37 5.16
CA ARG A 610 -17.39 40.75 5.59
C ARG A 610 -18.12 39.68 6.41
N ASN A 611 -17.82 38.40 6.20
CA ASN A 611 -18.53 37.29 6.84
C ASN A 611 -17.84 36.86 8.14
N SER A 612 -18.45 37.20 9.28
CA SER A 612 -17.94 36.86 10.61
C SER A 612 -17.93 35.36 10.91
N ALA A 613 -18.87 34.58 10.34
CA ALA A 613 -18.90 33.13 10.51
C ALA A 613 -17.73 32.46 9.79
N LEU A 614 -17.43 32.90 8.56
CA LEU A 614 -16.26 32.45 7.80
C LEU A 614 -14.94 32.81 8.50
N GLN A 615 -14.82 34.03 9.02
CA GLN A 615 -13.64 34.43 9.80
C GLN A 615 -13.41 33.53 11.00
N ARG A 616 -14.50 33.18 11.71
CA ARG A 616 -14.45 32.23 12.83
C ARG A 616 -14.05 30.84 12.35
N PHE A 617 -14.61 30.35 11.25
CA PHE A 617 -14.27 29.06 10.66
C PHE A 617 -12.79 28.96 10.29
N ILE A 618 -12.26 29.90 9.50
CA ILE A 618 -10.84 29.92 9.13
C ILE A 618 -9.94 29.94 10.38
N ALA A 619 -10.29 30.75 11.38
CA ALA A 619 -9.51 30.85 12.61
C ALA A 619 -9.53 29.59 13.49
N THR A 620 -10.52 28.71 13.33
CA THR A 620 -10.73 27.53 14.18
C THR A 620 -10.44 26.21 13.48
N HIS A 621 -10.65 26.11 12.16
CA HIS A 621 -10.57 24.85 11.41
C HIS A 621 -9.36 24.79 10.46
N LEU A 622 -8.92 25.93 9.89
CA LEU A 622 -7.89 25.93 8.85
C LEU A 622 -6.54 26.50 9.30
N ARG A 623 -6.54 27.42 10.27
CA ARG A 623 -5.34 28.19 10.63
C ARG A 623 -4.64 27.63 11.86
N ARG A 624 -3.32 27.41 11.75
CA ARG A 624 -2.43 27.02 12.85
C ARG A 624 -1.92 28.24 13.63
N PRO A 625 -1.41 28.05 14.86
CA PRO A 625 -0.91 29.14 15.70
C PRO A 625 0.16 30.02 15.01
N LEU A 626 1.05 29.42 14.22
CA LEU A 626 2.18 30.12 13.60
C LEU A 626 1.86 30.69 12.20
N ASP A 627 0.70 30.40 11.62
CA ASP A 627 0.36 30.87 10.27
C ASP A 627 0.22 32.41 10.18
N LYS A 628 0.00 33.10 11.31
CA LYS A 628 -0.01 34.58 11.38
C LYS A 628 1.39 35.19 11.48
N VAL A 629 2.40 34.39 11.80
CA VAL A 629 3.77 34.84 12.05
C VAL A 629 4.52 34.90 10.73
N LYS A 630 4.86 36.10 10.27
CA LYS A 630 5.50 36.29 8.95
C LYS A 630 6.91 35.72 8.89
N THR A 631 7.74 36.03 9.88
CA THR A 631 9.14 35.60 10.03
C THR A 631 9.38 35.10 11.44
N MET A 632 10.40 34.27 11.63
CA MET A 632 10.74 33.69 12.94
C MET A 632 12.23 33.79 13.21
N THR A 633 12.60 33.82 14.49
CA THR A 633 13.99 33.65 14.93
C THR A 633 14.19 32.22 15.45
N LYS A 634 15.44 31.75 15.47
CA LYS A 634 15.81 30.47 16.10
C LYS A 634 15.20 30.31 17.50
N GLN A 635 15.33 31.33 18.36
CA GLN A 635 14.79 31.28 19.72
C GLN A 635 13.26 31.14 19.73
N SER A 636 12.57 31.84 18.84
CA SER A 636 11.11 31.74 18.73
C SER A 636 10.65 30.35 18.25
N ILE A 637 11.42 29.69 17.36
CA ILE A 637 11.16 28.33 16.89
C ILE A 637 11.33 27.34 18.04
N ILE A 638 12.45 27.40 18.77
CA ILE A 638 12.69 26.54 19.93
C ILE A 638 11.60 26.73 20.99
N ASN A 639 11.20 27.97 21.25
CA ASN A 639 10.10 28.27 22.17
C ASN A 639 8.75 27.74 21.66
N ALA A 640 8.50 27.78 20.34
CA ALA A 640 7.28 27.24 19.76
C ALA A 640 7.20 25.71 19.89
N VAL A 641 8.33 25.00 19.73
CA VAL A 641 8.43 23.56 19.97
C VAL A 641 8.18 23.23 21.46
N LYS A 642 8.85 23.95 22.38
CA LYS A 642 8.68 23.73 23.84
C LYS A 642 7.24 23.93 24.33
N ASN A 643 6.51 24.86 23.71
CA ASN A 643 5.14 25.22 24.10
C ASN A 643 4.05 24.57 23.22
N ASP A 644 4.38 23.52 22.45
CA ASP A 644 3.46 22.79 21.57
C ASP A 644 2.73 23.67 20.53
N LYS A 645 3.32 24.81 20.17
CA LYS A 645 2.78 25.72 19.14
C LYS A 645 3.19 25.33 17.72
N LEU A 646 4.25 24.53 17.58
CA LEU A 646 4.79 24.04 16.31
C LEU A 646 4.68 22.52 16.28
N PHE A 647 3.90 22.00 15.35
CA PHE A 647 3.79 20.57 15.10
C PHE A 647 4.26 20.23 13.69
N GLY A 648 5.19 19.28 13.57
CA GLY A 648 5.85 18.91 12.32
C GLY A 648 7.31 18.49 12.56
N CYS A 649 8.23 18.96 11.72
CA CYS A 649 9.65 18.63 11.80
C CYS A 649 10.57 19.86 11.74
N VAL A 650 11.72 19.75 12.39
CA VAL A 650 12.77 20.78 12.43
C VAL A 650 14.08 20.16 11.99
N GLU A 651 14.74 20.73 10.98
CA GLU A 651 16.11 20.39 10.64
C GLU A 651 17.08 21.28 11.43
N CYS A 652 17.91 20.66 12.26
CA CYS A 652 18.80 21.39 13.16
C CYS A 652 20.13 20.69 13.42
N ASP A 653 21.06 21.46 13.96
CA ASP A 653 22.20 20.92 14.70
C ASP A 653 21.83 20.85 16.19
N ILE A 654 22.06 19.69 16.80
CA ILE A 654 21.76 19.42 18.21
C ILE A 654 22.91 18.63 18.85
N HIS A 655 23.23 18.93 20.10
CA HIS A 655 24.20 18.14 20.85
C HIS A 655 23.83 17.99 22.33
N VAL A 656 24.43 16.97 22.95
CA VAL A 656 24.48 16.81 24.40
C VAL A 656 25.57 17.76 24.94
N PRO A 657 25.26 18.68 25.88
CA PRO A 657 26.28 19.53 26.50
C PRO A 657 27.23 18.71 27.37
N GLU A 658 28.44 19.23 27.61
CA GLU A 658 29.50 18.50 28.32
C GLU A 658 29.05 17.99 29.70
N SER A 659 28.28 18.80 30.43
CA SER A 659 27.74 18.47 31.75
C SER A 659 26.81 17.25 31.75
N LEU A 660 26.21 16.90 30.61
CA LEU A 660 25.27 15.78 30.46
C LEU A 660 25.89 14.57 29.73
N ARG A 661 27.11 14.67 29.21
CA ARG A 661 27.75 13.55 28.49
C ARG A 661 27.89 12.31 29.34
N GLU A 662 28.28 12.46 30.61
CA GLU A 662 28.40 11.35 31.55
C GLU A 662 27.05 10.67 31.82
N TYR A 663 25.95 11.44 31.85
CA TYR A 663 24.59 10.90 32.02
C TYR A 663 24.16 10.08 30.79
N PHE A 664 24.45 10.56 29.59
CA PHE A 664 24.08 9.92 28.33
C PHE A 664 25.11 8.91 27.78
N LYS A 665 26.23 8.67 28.48
CA LYS A 665 27.32 7.84 27.95
C LYS A 665 26.91 6.40 27.62
N GLU A 666 25.97 5.85 28.39
CA GLU A 666 25.48 4.47 28.24
C GLU A 666 24.54 4.34 27.05
N MET A 667 23.72 5.37 26.82
CA MET A 667 22.78 5.46 25.70
C MET A 667 22.84 6.86 25.10
N CYS A 668 23.65 7.01 24.07
CA CYS A 668 23.72 8.25 23.31
C CYS A 668 22.35 8.55 22.67
N PRO A 669 21.72 9.70 22.98
CA PRO A 669 20.29 9.89 22.76
C PRO A 669 19.90 10.23 21.32
N ILE A 670 20.85 10.71 20.49
CA ILE A 670 20.57 11.17 19.13
C ILE A 670 20.82 10.02 18.14
N PHE A 671 19.76 9.46 17.58
CA PHE A 671 19.85 8.37 16.62
C PHE A 671 19.98 8.88 15.19
N LYS A 672 20.98 8.37 14.45
CA LYS A 672 21.17 8.72 13.03
C LYS A 672 21.83 7.59 12.25
N ASN A 673 21.56 7.53 10.95
CA ASN A 673 22.27 6.66 10.04
C ASN A 673 23.58 7.33 9.59
N THR A 674 24.70 6.61 9.67
CA THR A 674 26.00 7.05 9.14
C THR A 674 26.77 5.86 8.59
N GLU A 675 27.75 6.12 7.73
CA GLU A 675 28.74 5.10 7.40
C GLU A 675 29.66 4.87 8.60
N ILE A 676 29.84 3.61 8.97
CA ILE A 676 30.77 3.16 10.01
C ILE A 676 31.87 2.35 9.35
N ARG A 677 33.12 2.68 9.68
CA ARG A 677 34.34 1.96 9.28
C ARG A 677 34.92 1.18 10.47
N ARG A 678 35.91 0.32 10.22
CA ARG A 678 36.61 -0.42 11.29
C ARG A 678 37.39 0.51 12.23
N GLU A 679 37.76 1.69 11.76
CA GLU A 679 38.47 2.70 12.56
C GLU A 679 37.54 3.43 13.53
N ASP A 680 36.22 3.36 13.31
CA ASP A 680 35.20 4.03 14.13
C ASP A 680 34.71 3.16 15.30
N ILE A 681 35.13 1.89 15.37
CA ILE A 681 34.75 0.95 16.43
C ILE A 681 35.91 0.76 17.42
N GLY A 682 35.58 0.36 18.66
CA GLY A 682 36.58 0.17 19.70
C GLY A 682 37.62 -0.90 19.34
N GLU A 683 38.86 -0.73 19.81
CA GLU A 683 40.04 -1.52 19.44
C GLU A 683 39.79 -3.03 19.47
N PHE A 684 39.18 -3.54 20.54
CA PHE A 684 38.83 -4.96 20.66
C PHE A 684 37.93 -5.46 19.51
N MET A 685 36.89 -4.69 19.16
CA MET A 685 35.98 -5.06 18.08
C MET A 685 36.63 -4.90 16.71
N LYS A 686 37.57 -3.96 16.58
CA LYS A 686 38.38 -3.80 15.38
C LYS A 686 39.25 -5.04 15.14
N SER A 687 40.02 -5.48 16.14
CA SER A 687 40.84 -6.70 16.03
C SER A 687 39.98 -7.93 15.70
N TYR A 688 38.85 -8.10 16.41
CA TYR A 688 37.92 -9.19 16.13
C TYR A 688 37.35 -9.15 14.70
N ALA A 689 37.01 -7.96 14.21
CA ALA A 689 36.48 -7.78 12.86
C ALA A 689 37.54 -8.06 11.77
N GLU A 690 38.80 -7.73 12.04
CA GLU A 690 39.94 -8.04 11.16
C GLU A 690 40.20 -9.54 11.10
N GLU A 691 40.30 -10.21 12.26
CA GLU A 691 40.53 -11.66 12.37
C GLU A 691 39.44 -12.50 11.69
N ASN A 692 38.18 -12.07 11.79
CA ASN A 692 37.03 -12.82 11.26
C ASN A 692 36.53 -12.30 9.90
N ASN A 693 37.25 -11.37 9.28
CA ASN A 693 36.87 -10.72 8.02
C ASN A 693 35.44 -10.12 8.03
N ILE A 694 35.03 -9.54 9.16
CA ILE A 694 33.73 -8.89 9.36
C ILE A 694 33.87 -7.39 9.04
N MET A 695 32.86 -6.77 8.43
CA MET A 695 32.91 -5.37 7.99
C MET A 695 34.13 -5.02 7.10
N PRO A 696 34.40 -5.76 6.00
CA PRO A 696 35.52 -5.47 5.11
C PRO A 696 35.34 -4.16 4.31
N ARG A 697 34.12 -3.61 4.30
CA ARG A 697 33.76 -2.34 3.66
C ARG A 697 32.95 -1.48 4.63
N PRO A 698 32.98 -0.14 4.50
CA PRO A 698 32.08 0.72 5.24
C PRO A 698 30.63 0.30 5.04
N ARG A 699 29.83 0.38 6.11
CA ARG A 699 28.40 0.05 6.06
C ARG A 699 27.59 1.18 6.68
N ARG A 700 26.48 1.55 6.02
CA ARG A 700 25.49 2.48 6.61
C ARG A 700 24.79 1.77 7.76
N SER A 701 24.89 2.32 8.97
CA SER A 701 24.33 1.75 10.19
C SER A 701 23.66 2.83 11.03
N LEU A 702 22.63 2.44 11.77
CA LEU A 702 22.01 3.29 12.79
C LEU A 702 22.90 3.32 14.04
N ILE A 703 23.25 4.51 14.50
CA ILE A 703 24.03 4.72 15.73
C ILE A 703 23.33 5.65 16.69
N GLY A 704 23.61 5.49 17.98
CA GLY A 704 23.43 6.56 18.97
C GLY A 704 24.62 7.51 18.93
N SER A 705 24.37 8.81 18.97
CA SER A 705 25.39 9.87 18.95
C SER A 705 25.10 10.93 20.00
N MET A 706 26.16 11.64 20.42
CA MET A 706 26.05 12.83 21.26
C MET A 706 25.80 14.10 20.43
N ILE A 707 25.91 14.00 19.10
CA ILE A 707 25.82 15.14 18.17
C ILE A 707 25.00 14.72 16.93
N GLY A 708 23.96 15.49 16.62
CA GLY A 708 23.26 15.48 15.35
C GLY A 708 23.63 16.73 14.57
N LYS A 709 24.06 16.58 13.31
CA LYS A 709 24.26 17.71 12.40
C LYS A 709 23.29 17.58 11.24
N LYS A 710 22.62 18.68 10.87
CA LYS A 710 21.56 18.68 9.84
C LYS A 710 20.59 17.51 9.99
N ILE A 711 20.18 17.24 11.23
CA ILE A 711 19.24 16.16 11.52
C ILE A 711 17.82 16.69 11.47
N MET A 712 16.94 15.97 10.79
CA MET A 712 15.51 16.25 10.75
C MET A 712 14.82 15.55 11.93
N LEU A 713 14.26 16.32 12.84
CA LEU A 713 13.62 15.80 14.05
C LEU A 713 12.14 16.16 14.07
N ALA A 714 11.31 15.16 14.34
CA ALA A 714 9.92 15.39 14.69
C ALA A 714 9.84 16.23 15.97
N THR A 715 8.96 17.22 15.96
CA THR A 715 8.79 18.18 17.06
C THR A 715 8.54 17.55 18.44
N PRO A 716 7.79 16.44 18.61
CA PRO A 716 7.66 15.78 19.91
C PRO A 716 9.01 15.24 20.43
N LEU A 717 9.83 14.66 19.55
CA LEU A 717 11.16 14.16 19.92
C LEU A 717 12.13 15.32 20.25
N LEU A 718 12.10 16.39 19.44
CA LEU A 718 12.90 17.58 19.71
C LEU A 718 12.51 18.23 21.04
N LYS A 719 11.22 18.33 21.35
CA LYS A 719 10.74 18.81 22.66
C LYS A 719 11.32 17.97 23.79
N TRP A 720 11.22 16.63 23.69
CA TRP A 720 11.79 15.72 24.67
C TRP A 720 13.29 15.96 24.86
N TYR A 721 14.06 16.11 23.78
CA TYR A 721 15.49 16.43 23.87
C TYR A 721 15.77 17.75 24.59
N LEU A 722 15.02 18.81 24.28
CA LEU A 722 15.17 20.12 24.89
C LEU A 722 14.81 20.12 26.39
N GLU A 723 13.82 19.33 26.79
CA GLU A 723 13.44 19.13 28.20
C GLU A 723 14.51 18.35 28.97
N HIS A 724 15.25 17.48 28.29
CA HIS A 724 16.38 16.72 28.86
C HIS A 724 17.72 17.45 28.72
N GLY A 725 17.71 18.75 28.41
CA GLY A 725 18.88 19.61 28.45
C GLY A 725 19.80 19.52 27.22
N LEU A 726 19.39 18.86 26.14
CA LEU A 726 20.13 18.95 24.87
C LEU A 726 19.99 20.34 24.27
N GLU A 727 21.03 20.77 23.56
CA GLU A 727 21.14 22.13 23.03
C GLU A 727 21.09 22.13 21.51
N VAL A 728 20.17 22.93 20.96
CA VAL A 728 20.11 23.21 19.52
C VAL A 728 21.02 24.39 19.20
N THR A 729 22.07 24.16 18.42
CA THR A 729 23.05 25.19 18.05
C THR A 729 22.66 25.93 16.77
N HIS A 730 21.93 25.28 15.86
CA HIS A 730 21.54 25.87 14.59
C HIS A 730 20.23 25.27 14.07
N VAL A 731 19.42 26.05 13.34
CA VAL A 731 18.15 25.61 12.73
C VAL A 731 18.20 26.00 11.26
N TYR A 732 18.08 25.02 10.37
CA TYR A 732 18.17 25.24 8.92
C TYR A 732 16.79 25.50 8.33
N GLN A 733 15.80 24.71 8.74
CA GLN A 733 14.44 24.79 8.23
C GLN A 733 13.43 24.09 9.12
N ILE A 734 12.16 24.44 8.93
CA ILE A 734 11.02 23.80 9.59
C ILE A 734 9.92 23.51 8.58
N VAL A 735 9.24 22.38 8.79
CA VAL A 735 8.00 22.04 8.09
C VAL A 735 6.92 21.79 9.14
N GLU A 736 5.86 22.55 9.07
CA GLU A 736 4.74 22.56 10.01
C GLU A 736 3.50 21.93 9.35
N TYR A 737 2.72 21.16 10.11
CA TYR A 737 1.49 20.47 9.70
C TYR A 737 0.37 20.72 10.71
N THR A 738 -0.86 20.37 10.36
CA THR A 738 -1.98 20.38 11.30
C THR A 738 -1.99 19.07 12.10
N PRO A 739 -1.84 19.12 13.44
CA PRO A 739 -1.89 17.92 14.27
C PRO A 739 -3.32 17.38 14.37
N LYS A 740 -3.54 16.12 13.99
CA LYS A 740 -4.82 15.44 14.21
C LYS A 740 -4.59 13.95 14.54
N PRO A 741 -5.19 13.40 15.60
CA PRO A 741 -5.08 11.97 15.93
C PRO A 741 -6.05 11.15 15.07
N CYS A 742 -5.90 11.27 13.75
CA CYS A 742 -6.85 10.75 12.77
C CYS A 742 -6.94 9.22 12.76
N PHE A 743 -5.87 8.50 13.08
CA PHE A 743 -5.87 7.03 13.15
C PHE A 743 -6.24 6.47 14.53
N LYS A 744 -6.57 7.32 15.51
CA LYS A 744 -6.97 6.87 16.84
C LYS A 744 -8.17 5.90 16.81
N PRO A 745 -9.26 6.18 16.07
CA PRO A 745 -10.40 5.26 16.01
C PRO A 745 -10.01 3.87 15.48
N PHE A 746 -9.12 3.81 14.48
CA PHE A 746 -8.58 2.54 13.97
C PHE A 746 -7.77 1.81 15.04
N GLY A 747 -6.84 2.50 15.71
CA GLY A 747 -6.02 1.90 16.75
C GLY A 747 -6.81 1.44 17.97
N ASP A 748 -7.88 2.16 18.34
CA ASP A 748 -8.84 1.74 19.37
C ASP A 748 -9.55 0.45 18.92
N ALA A 749 -10.09 0.41 17.69
CA ALA A 749 -10.77 -0.77 17.15
C ALA A 749 -9.87 -2.03 17.11
N VAL A 750 -8.60 -1.88 16.68
CA VAL A 750 -7.61 -2.97 16.72
C VAL A 750 -7.35 -3.43 18.15
N SER A 751 -7.17 -2.49 19.08
CA SER A 751 -6.90 -2.81 20.48
C SER A 751 -8.09 -3.49 21.15
N ASP A 752 -9.32 -3.08 20.82
CA ASP A 752 -10.56 -3.63 21.36
C ASP A 752 -10.81 -5.04 20.85
N ALA A 753 -10.60 -5.27 19.54
CA ALA A 753 -10.64 -6.59 18.93
C ALA A 753 -9.65 -7.55 19.60
N ARG A 754 -8.42 -7.10 19.86
CA ARG A 754 -7.40 -7.90 20.55
C ARG A 754 -7.82 -8.27 21.98
N ARG A 755 -8.32 -7.32 22.77
CA ARG A 755 -8.82 -7.60 24.13
C ARG A 755 -10.01 -8.55 24.12
N ALA A 756 -10.88 -8.45 23.11
CA ALA A 756 -12.00 -9.36 22.95
C ALA A 756 -11.53 -10.79 22.63
N GLY A 757 -10.52 -10.97 21.77
CA GLY A 757 -9.94 -12.28 21.49
C GLY A 757 -9.17 -12.89 22.67
N ASP A 758 -8.54 -12.07 23.51
CA ASP A 758 -7.91 -12.54 24.76
C ASP A 758 -8.96 -13.05 25.77
N ALA A 759 -10.15 -12.44 25.79
CA ALA A 759 -11.24 -12.79 26.70
C ALA A 759 -12.10 -13.96 26.19
N ASP A 760 -12.21 -14.10 24.87
CA ASP A 760 -13.08 -15.07 24.20
C ASP A 760 -12.32 -15.76 23.06
N PRO A 761 -11.92 -17.04 23.23
CA PRO A 761 -11.20 -17.79 22.21
C PRO A 761 -11.91 -17.86 20.85
N SER A 762 -13.24 -17.72 20.80
CA SER A 762 -13.98 -17.67 19.53
C SER A 762 -13.72 -16.39 18.73
N LYS A 763 -13.17 -15.36 19.38
CA LYS A 763 -12.79 -14.07 18.77
C LYS A 763 -11.29 -13.94 18.53
N ALA A 764 -10.51 -14.98 18.83
CA ALA A 764 -9.06 -15.00 18.61
C ALA A 764 -8.68 -14.70 17.15
N ILE A 765 -9.52 -15.13 16.21
CA ILE A 765 -9.35 -14.91 14.76
C ILE A 765 -9.41 -13.42 14.41
N ILE A 766 -10.47 -12.75 14.87
CA ILE A 766 -10.67 -11.31 14.68
C ILE A 766 -9.52 -10.56 15.35
N ALA A 767 -9.08 -11.00 16.52
CA ALA A 767 -7.92 -10.42 17.22
C ALA A 767 -6.62 -10.57 16.44
N ASP A 768 -6.33 -11.76 15.89
CA ASP A 768 -5.11 -12.03 15.12
C ASP A 768 -5.10 -11.31 13.78
N THR A 769 -6.24 -11.28 13.06
CA THR A 769 -6.36 -10.53 11.81
C THR A 769 -6.24 -9.02 12.06
N MET A 770 -6.86 -8.48 13.12
CA MET A 770 -6.71 -7.07 13.49
C MET A 770 -5.30 -6.76 14.00
N LYS A 771 -4.64 -7.70 14.68
CA LYS A 771 -3.23 -7.58 15.06
C LYS A 771 -2.33 -7.51 13.84
N LEU A 772 -2.60 -8.32 12.82
CA LEU A 772 -1.89 -8.27 11.54
C LEU A 772 -2.15 -6.96 10.81
N SER A 773 -3.37 -6.43 10.85
CA SER A 773 -3.65 -5.08 10.36
C SER A 773 -2.83 -4.03 11.11
N GLY A 774 -2.88 -4.02 12.44
CA GLY A 774 -2.11 -3.06 13.24
C GLY A 774 -0.59 -3.18 13.09
N ILE A 775 -0.06 -4.33 12.66
CA ILE A 775 1.37 -4.53 12.37
C ILE A 775 1.69 -4.22 10.90
N GLY A 776 0.84 -4.62 9.96
CA GLY A 776 1.07 -4.57 8.53
C GLY A 776 1.13 -3.16 7.94
N GLU A 777 0.75 -2.14 8.70
CA GLU A 777 0.98 -0.73 8.37
C GLU A 777 2.48 -0.33 8.48
N PHE A 778 3.25 -1.01 9.33
CA PHE A 778 4.67 -0.75 9.59
C PHE A 778 5.59 -1.70 8.81
#